data_AF-A0A3S4IJZ4-F1
#
_entry.id   AF-A0A3S4IJZ4-F1
#
_cell.length_a   1.000
_cell.length_b   1.000
_cell.length_c   1.000
_cell.angle_alpha   90.00
_cell.angle_beta   90.00
_cell.angle_gamma   90.00
#
_symmetry.space_group_name_H-M   'P 1'
#
loop_
_entity.id
_entity.type
_entity.pdbx_description
1 polymer ?
#
loop_
_entity_poly.entity_id
_entity_poly.type
_entity_poly.pdbx_seq_one_letter_code
_entity_poly.pdbx_strand_id
1 'polypeptide(L)'
;MLACALIAGWLIWRSLRLRARVSHDRAFSGASTRKLTPEERIAVDNYLERYSRSQELIGPSGASNPPPTLTLTAQSNTVFSLSRSITRYGLSADDANKWRYYLDSVEVHLPPFWEQYITNDNDVELIRTSSIPLVISLNGNTLQNDTLDTQQYAIEGYSGTQASIRGEESEQIELLNIRQETQEEYSLSRPDGVREAALICIAFVMLFLSLVTPPVFLPWLTGGAVLLIAAGLWGLFAPPAKTALREIHCLRGTPKRWGLFGESNQEQMNNISLGIIDLIYPPHWQPFVSQDLGQKTDIDIYLDRHVVRQGRFLSLHDEVRNFPLQHWVRNLLISSGALLVLLMMTLWVPLEMPIKLSASWLKGAESIEATSVQDLAKYRLQVGDTLRVKGTGMCNIHAPGSYNSRQNVPFTPFDCSQIIWNTARPLPLPESEIMDKAVALTKAVSGQLHPQGGEGDSKVNPQLADAIQKSGMVLLDDFAGIVKKTQALCTAEEECVRLKNALVNLGNTKDWDSLIKRADSGKLTGVNVLLRPVSAESLDNLVATSTAPFFIRETTRAAQSLNSPAPGGYVIINDEGGDLVDQPLPPMSLYDFPAQEQWTEFQRLAEMLLQTPFHAEGIITGIYTDANGTQHVTLHRISDAHSLWSYISISLMLIAMLACAAINGVLAVIRYRRASTRLAEIHRYYDSCLNPTLTPPSPLR
;
A
#
# COMPACT_ATOMS: atom_id res chain seq x y z
N MET A 1 4.52 -0.10 7.47
CA MET A 1 3.12 0.32 7.68
C MET A 1 2.15 -0.86 7.72
N LEU A 2 2.09 -1.72 6.68
CA LEU A 2 1.14 -2.85 6.61
C LEU A 2 1.36 -3.92 7.72
N ALA A 3 2.62 -4.19 8.07
CA ALA A 3 2.97 -5.07 9.19
C ALA A 3 2.48 -4.56 10.55
N CYS A 4 2.45 -3.24 10.77
CA CYS A 4 2.03 -2.65 12.03
C CYS A 4 0.50 -2.75 12.23
N ALA A 5 -0.27 -2.67 11.13
CA ALA A 5 -1.72 -2.84 11.17
C ALA A 5 -2.13 -4.30 11.50
N LEU A 6 -1.39 -5.29 10.99
CA LEU A 6 -1.63 -6.71 11.30
C LEU A 6 -1.33 -7.05 12.76
N ILE A 7 -0.25 -6.49 13.32
CA ILE A 7 0.10 -6.69 14.74
C ILE A 7 -0.94 -6.04 15.66
N ALA A 8 -1.43 -4.84 15.32
CA ALA A 8 -2.48 -4.16 16.07
C ALA A 8 -3.81 -4.96 16.03
N GLY A 9 -4.21 -5.47 14.87
CA GLY A 9 -5.39 -6.32 14.73
C GLY A 9 -5.32 -7.60 15.57
N TRP A 10 -4.15 -8.24 15.61
CA TRP A 10 -3.94 -9.46 16.41
C TRP A 10 -4.00 -9.20 17.91
N LEU A 11 -3.42 -8.09 18.39
CA LEU A 11 -3.45 -7.69 19.80
C LEU A 11 -4.87 -7.34 20.26
N ILE A 12 -5.65 -6.64 19.43
CA ILE A 12 -7.05 -6.30 19.74
C ILE A 12 -7.90 -7.58 19.83
N TRP A 13 -7.78 -8.49 18.88
CA TRP A 13 -8.51 -9.75 18.90
C TRP A 13 -8.16 -10.63 20.11
N ARG A 14 -6.88 -10.68 20.48
CA ARG A 14 -6.42 -11.39 21.69
C ARG A 14 -6.99 -10.76 22.97
N SER A 15 -7.04 -9.44 23.05
CA SER A 15 -7.59 -8.71 24.20
C SER A 15 -9.10 -8.94 24.38
N LEU A 16 -9.85 -9.00 23.28
CA LEU A 16 -11.30 -9.26 23.28
C LEU A 16 -11.61 -10.69 23.73
N ARG A 17 -10.82 -11.68 23.27
CA ARG A 17 -10.96 -13.09 23.72
C ARG A 17 -10.64 -13.27 25.20
N LEU A 18 -9.64 -12.56 25.72
CA LEU A 18 -9.28 -12.62 27.14
C LEU A 18 -10.37 -11.96 28.02
N ARG A 19 -10.96 -10.83 27.59
CA ARG A 19 -12.06 -10.19 28.32
C ARG A 19 -13.33 -11.05 28.38
N ALA A 20 -13.64 -11.80 27.31
CA ALA A 20 -14.79 -12.71 27.28
C ALA A 20 -14.65 -13.90 28.25
N ARG A 21 -13.42 -14.34 28.55
CA ARG A 21 -13.18 -15.40 29.56
C ARG A 21 -13.28 -14.89 31.00
N VAL A 22 -12.92 -13.63 31.26
CA VAL A 22 -12.88 -13.04 32.61
C VAL A 22 -14.28 -12.66 33.13
N SER A 23 -15.27 -12.43 32.26
CA SER A 23 -16.62 -12.01 32.69
C SER A 23 -17.43 -13.10 33.42
N HIS A 24 -17.07 -14.38 33.29
CA HIS A 24 -17.89 -15.51 33.78
C HIS A 24 -17.52 -16.04 35.18
N ASP A 25 -16.41 -15.56 35.76
CA ASP A 25 -15.95 -15.93 37.12
C ASP A 25 -16.49 -15.01 38.24
N ARG A 26 -17.22 -13.94 37.90
CA ARG A 26 -17.65 -12.92 38.88
C ARG A 26 -18.87 -13.30 39.73
N ALA A 27 -19.67 -14.30 39.35
CA ALA A 27 -20.94 -14.58 40.01
C ALA A 27 -20.82 -15.21 41.41
N PHE A 28 -19.70 -15.87 41.73
CA PHE A 28 -19.47 -16.51 43.03
C PHE A 28 -18.06 -16.17 43.55
N SER A 29 -17.80 -14.87 43.74
CA SER A 29 -16.53 -14.40 44.31
C SER A 29 -16.34 -14.99 45.72
N GLY A 30 -15.17 -15.57 45.98
CA GLY A 30 -14.84 -16.20 47.27
C GLY A 30 -15.27 -17.66 47.43
N ALA A 31 -15.92 -18.28 46.44
CA ALA A 31 -16.27 -19.70 46.52
C ALA A 31 -15.04 -20.61 46.34
N SER A 32 -14.93 -21.63 47.17
CA SER A 32 -13.93 -22.70 46.98
C SER A 32 -14.43 -23.69 45.94
N THR A 33 -13.54 -24.25 45.12
CA THR A 33 -13.93 -25.18 44.06
C THR A 33 -13.37 -26.58 44.30
N ARG A 34 -14.22 -27.60 44.14
CA ARG A 34 -13.84 -29.02 44.15
C ARG A 34 -14.44 -29.74 42.94
N LYS A 35 -13.92 -30.93 42.61
CA LYS A 35 -14.51 -31.77 41.56
C LYS A 35 -15.67 -32.57 42.10
N LEU A 36 -16.73 -32.70 41.30
CA LEU A 36 -17.86 -33.56 41.59
C LEU A 36 -17.41 -35.03 41.56
N THR A 37 -17.71 -35.78 42.60
CA THR A 37 -17.38 -37.21 42.67
C THR A 37 -18.34 -38.01 41.77
N PRO A 38 -17.94 -39.21 41.29
CA PRO A 38 -18.79 -40.02 40.43
C PRO A 38 -20.10 -40.45 41.12
N GLU A 39 -20.09 -40.66 42.44
CA GLU A 39 -21.27 -41.01 43.23
C GLU A 39 -22.24 -39.82 43.36
N GLU A 40 -21.73 -38.61 43.61
CA GLU A 40 -22.56 -37.39 43.64
C GLU A 40 -23.19 -37.13 42.27
N ARG A 41 -22.46 -37.41 41.20
CA ARG A 41 -22.98 -37.25 39.84
C ARG A 41 -24.17 -38.16 39.57
N ILE A 42 -24.11 -39.42 40.01
CA ILE A 42 -25.24 -40.35 39.87
C ILE A 42 -26.45 -39.87 40.69
N ALA A 43 -26.22 -39.35 41.90
CA ALA A 43 -27.30 -38.79 42.73
C ALA A 43 -27.95 -37.56 42.08
N VAL A 44 -27.15 -36.67 41.48
CA VAL A 44 -27.62 -35.51 40.74
C VAL A 44 -28.42 -35.91 39.49
N ASP A 45 -27.93 -36.87 38.71
CA ASP A 45 -28.62 -37.38 37.52
C ASP A 45 -29.98 -37.99 37.90
N ASN A 46 -30.02 -38.81 38.97
CA ASN A 46 -31.26 -39.39 39.50
C ASN A 46 -32.25 -38.32 40.01
N TYR A 47 -31.75 -37.26 40.66
CA TYR A 47 -32.57 -36.14 41.12
C TYR A 47 -33.19 -35.38 39.94
N LEU A 48 -32.39 -35.07 38.92
CA LEU A 48 -32.85 -34.35 37.73
C LEU A 48 -33.89 -35.15 36.94
N GLU A 49 -33.74 -36.48 36.84
CA GLU A 49 -34.73 -37.35 36.19
C GLU A 49 -36.07 -37.40 36.97
N ARG A 50 -36.01 -37.43 38.31
CA ARG A 50 -37.22 -37.36 39.15
C ARG A 50 -37.88 -35.99 39.05
N TYR A 51 -37.08 -34.92 39.05
CA TYR A 51 -37.56 -33.55 38.91
C TYR A 51 -38.26 -33.34 37.57
N SER A 52 -37.69 -33.80 36.45
CA SER A 52 -38.33 -33.71 35.14
C SER A 52 -39.65 -34.50 35.10
N ARG A 53 -39.71 -35.69 35.71
CA ARG A 53 -40.95 -36.49 35.79
C ARG A 53 -42.03 -35.80 36.64
N SER A 54 -41.64 -35.07 37.68
CA SER A 54 -42.58 -34.29 38.52
C SER A 54 -43.13 -33.05 37.80
N GLN A 55 -42.33 -32.41 36.94
CA GLN A 55 -42.79 -31.30 36.10
C GLN A 55 -43.82 -31.76 35.05
N GLU A 56 -43.69 -32.98 34.51
CA GLU A 56 -44.64 -33.53 33.52
C GLU A 56 -46.03 -33.87 34.10
N LEU A 57 -46.13 -34.13 35.41
CA LEU A 57 -47.40 -34.43 36.09
C LEU A 57 -48.25 -33.17 36.38
N ILE A 58 -47.66 -31.98 36.35
CA ILE A 58 -48.35 -30.71 36.58
C ILE A 58 -48.84 -30.19 35.23
N GLY A 59 -50.11 -30.46 34.91
CA GLY A 59 -50.77 -29.94 33.71
C GLY A 59 -50.75 -28.40 33.63
N PRO A 60 -51.07 -27.82 32.47
CA PRO A 60 -50.84 -26.41 32.17
C PRO A 60 -51.75 -25.49 33.00
N SER A 61 -51.26 -25.03 34.15
CA SER A 61 -51.77 -23.83 34.81
C SER A 61 -51.27 -22.61 34.01
N GLY A 62 -52.18 -21.70 33.63
CA GLY A 62 -51.94 -20.55 32.75
C GLY A 62 -51.01 -19.44 33.27
N ALA A 63 -49.88 -19.81 33.90
CA ALA A 63 -48.78 -18.91 34.21
C ALA A 63 -47.88 -18.74 32.97
N SER A 64 -47.44 -17.51 32.72
CA SER A 64 -46.76 -17.08 31.48
C SER A 64 -45.33 -17.61 31.27
N ASN A 65 -44.78 -18.43 32.16
CA ASN A 65 -43.47 -19.05 31.99
C ASN A 65 -43.44 -20.48 32.54
N PRO A 66 -43.05 -21.50 31.74
CA PRO A 66 -42.81 -22.85 32.24
C PRO A 66 -41.64 -22.83 33.25
N PRO A 67 -41.63 -23.72 34.27
CA PRO A 67 -40.50 -23.83 35.17
C PRO A 67 -39.22 -24.20 34.39
N PRO A 68 -38.04 -23.68 34.79
CA PRO A 68 -36.80 -23.90 34.05
C PRO A 68 -36.44 -25.39 34.03
N THR A 69 -36.04 -25.89 32.87
CA THR A 69 -35.48 -27.23 32.73
C THR A 69 -34.01 -27.19 33.14
N LEU A 70 -33.60 -28.12 34.00
CA LEU A 70 -32.24 -28.22 34.53
C LEU A 70 -31.50 -29.33 33.78
N THR A 71 -30.46 -29.00 33.02
CA THR A 71 -29.61 -29.99 32.34
C THR A 71 -28.13 -29.77 32.65
N LEU A 72 -27.38 -30.86 32.81
CA LEU A 72 -25.95 -30.80 33.12
C LEU A 72 -25.14 -30.27 31.93
N THR A 73 -24.19 -29.37 32.21
CA THR A 73 -23.27 -28.79 31.22
C THR A 73 -21.83 -29.25 31.45
N ALA A 74 -20.89 -28.90 30.56
CA ALA A 74 -19.47 -29.18 30.77
C ALA A 74 -18.90 -28.57 32.08
N GLN A 75 -19.53 -27.51 32.61
CA GLN A 75 -19.16 -26.86 33.87
C GLN A 75 -19.81 -27.52 35.11
N SER A 76 -20.71 -28.48 34.94
CA SER A 76 -21.36 -29.18 36.06
C SER A 76 -20.42 -30.11 36.84
N ASN A 77 -19.25 -30.43 36.29
CA ASN A 77 -18.23 -31.24 36.97
C ASN A 77 -17.46 -30.50 38.07
N THR A 78 -17.64 -29.17 38.16
CA THR A 78 -17.03 -28.33 39.20
C THR A 78 -18.08 -27.91 40.21
N VAL A 79 -17.84 -28.25 41.48
CA VAL A 79 -18.66 -27.88 42.62
C VAL A 79 -18.10 -26.59 43.22
N PHE A 80 -18.98 -25.62 43.45
CA PHE A 80 -18.69 -24.37 44.15
C PHE A 80 -19.21 -24.47 45.57
N SER A 81 -18.35 -24.25 46.56
CA SER A 81 -18.69 -24.31 47.99
C SER A 81 -18.53 -22.92 48.60
N LEU A 82 -19.60 -22.42 49.23
CA LEU A 82 -19.68 -21.07 49.76
C LEU A 82 -20.65 -21.00 50.96
N SER A 83 -20.34 -20.13 51.92
CA SER A 83 -21.24 -19.84 53.05
C SER A 83 -22.02 -18.56 52.77
N ARG A 84 -23.35 -18.65 52.57
CA ARG A 84 -24.22 -17.49 52.29
C ARG A 84 -25.65 -17.67 52.82
N SER A 85 -26.35 -16.55 53.03
CA SER A 85 -27.78 -16.55 53.35
C SER A 85 -28.62 -16.86 52.11
N ILE A 86 -29.64 -17.70 52.25
CA ILE A 86 -30.60 -18.00 51.19
C ILE A 86 -31.85 -17.13 51.38
N THR A 87 -32.25 -16.39 50.35
CA THR A 87 -33.49 -15.59 50.35
C THR A 87 -34.57 -16.29 49.51
N ARG A 88 -35.83 -16.20 49.97
CA ARG A 88 -37.00 -16.80 49.27
C ARG A 88 -37.93 -15.72 48.75
N TYR A 89 -38.43 -15.90 47.53
CA TYR A 89 -39.46 -15.06 46.92
C TYR A 89 -40.62 -15.91 46.39
N GLY A 90 -41.85 -15.55 46.73
CA GLY A 90 -43.08 -16.14 46.18
C GLY A 90 -43.69 -15.21 45.13
N LEU A 91 -44.15 -15.76 44.00
CA LEU A 91 -44.73 -14.98 42.90
C LEU A 91 -46.24 -14.73 43.06
N SER A 92 -46.93 -15.44 43.96
CA SER A 92 -48.38 -15.31 44.23
C SER A 92 -48.72 -15.91 45.60
N ALA A 93 -49.74 -15.38 46.30
CA ALA A 93 -50.12 -15.83 47.65
C ALA A 93 -50.88 -17.18 47.70
N ASP A 94 -51.37 -17.68 46.55
CA ASP A 94 -52.28 -18.83 46.51
C ASP A 94 -51.61 -20.19 46.21
N ASP A 95 -50.32 -20.23 45.85
CA ASP A 95 -49.61 -21.48 45.55
C ASP A 95 -48.64 -21.85 46.68
N ALA A 96 -49.07 -22.78 47.55
CA ALA A 96 -48.35 -23.15 48.77
C ALA A 96 -46.92 -23.70 48.58
N ASN A 97 -46.50 -24.05 47.36
CA ASN A 97 -45.24 -24.78 47.09
C ASN A 97 -44.40 -24.23 45.92
N LYS A 98 -44.50 -22.93 45.58
CA LYS A 98 -43.70 -22.34 44.47
C LYS A 98 -42.81 -21.19 44.94
N TRP A 99 -41.73 -21.55 45.63
CA TRP A 99 -40.70 -20.62 46.08
C TRP A 99 -39.54 -20.53 45.08
N ARG A 100 -39.01 -19.33 44.88
CA ARG A 100 -37.73 -19.10 44.19
C ARG A 100 -36.66 -18.75 45.21
N TYR A 101 -35.51 -19.41 45.10
CA TYR A 101 -34.39 -19.26 46.02
C TYR A 101 -33.28 -18.43 45.38
N TYR A 102 -32.73 -17.50 46.15
CA TYR A 102 -31.63 -16.64 45.70
C TYR A 102 -30.48 -16.70 46.69
N LEU A 103 -29.27 -16.86 46.15
CA LEU A 103 -28.01 -16.61 46.83
C LEU A 103 -27.53 -15.23 46.37
N ASP A 104 -27.60 -14.25 47.27
CA ASP A 104 -27.44 -12.82 46.98
C ASP A 104 -28.34 -12.35 45.82
N SER A 105 -27.80 -12.22 44.61
CA SER A 105 -28.49 -11.78 43.40
C SER A 105 -28.68 -12.88 42.35
N VAL A 106 -28.28 -14.12 42.65
CA VAL A 106 -28.31 -15.25 41.72
C VAL A 106 -29.43 -16.21 42.09
N GLU A 107 -30.36 -16.44 41.15
CA GLU A 107 -31.41 -17.45 41.31
C GLU A 107 -30.78 -18.85 41.29
N VAL A 108 -31.11 -19.65 42.31
CA VAL A 108 -30.62 -21.03 42.45
C VAL A 108 -31.77 -22.01 42.65
N HIS A 109 -31.57 -23.23 42.18
CA HIS A 109 -32.50 -24.32 42.40
C HIS A 109 -32.15 -25.04 43.70
N LEU A 110 -33.05 -24.92 44.70
CA LEU A 110 -32.98 -25.66 45.95
C LEU A 110 -34.01 -26.81 45.93
N PRO A 111 -33.60 -28.04 46.24
CA PRO A 111 -34.56 -29.13 46.45
C PRO A 111 -35.58 -28.79 47.56
N PRO A 112 -36.89 -29.04 47.35
CA PRO A 112 -37.95 -28.55 48.23
C PRO A 112 -37.93 -29.17 49.64
N PHE A 113 -37.30 -30.32 49.82
CA PHE A 113 -37.17 -30.98 51.12
C PHE A 113 -36.08 -30.36 52.00
N TRP A 114 -35.26 -29.45 51.46
CA TRP A 114 -34.22 -28.74 52.20
C TRP A 114 -34.63 -27.36 52.71
N GLU A 115 -35.89 -26.97 52.48
CA GLU A 115 -36.44 -25.72 53.00
C GLU A 115 -36.33 -25.60 54.52
N GLN A 116 -36.52 -26.72 55.23
CA GLN A 116 -36.41 -26.80 56.68
C GLN A 116 -34.97 -26.65 57.22
N TYR A 117 -33.95 -26.85 56.38
CA TYR A 117 -32.54 -26.79 56.78
C TYR A 117 -31.91 -25.42 56.49
N ILE A 118 -32.70 -24.43 56.07
CA ILE A 118 -32.22 -23.07 55.82
C ILE A 118 -32.02 -22.35 57.16
N THR A 119 -30.78 -21.95 57.42
CA THR A 119 -30.34 -21.11 58.53
C THR A 119 -29.97 -19.70 58.02
N ASN A 120 -29.62 -18.78 58.93
CA ASN A 120 -29.20 -17.42 58.55
C ASN A 120 -27.89 -17.43 57.73
N ASP A 121 -26.93 -18.26 58.13
CA ASP A 121 -25.71 -18.56 57.38
C ASP A 121 -25.75 -20.03 56.97
N ASN A 122 -25.64 -20.31 55.66
CA ASN A 122 -25.72 -21.66 55.12
C ASN A 122 -24.44 -22.02 54.38
N ASP A 123 -23.87 -23.18 54.68
CA ASP A 123 -22.83 -23.81 53.88
C ASP A 123 -23.50 -24.50 52.68
N VAL A 124 -23.32 -23.90 51.50
CA VAL A 124 -23.94 -24.33 50.25
C VAL A 124 -22.89 -24.86 49.29
N GLU A 125 -23.11 -26.08 48.79
CA GLU A 125 -22.39 -26.59 47.62
C GLU A 125 -23.32 -26.63 46.41
N LEU A 126 -22.89 -26.06 45.29
CA LEU A 126 -23.70 -25.97 44.07
C LEU A 126 -22.90 -26.30 42.81
N ILE A 127 -23.62 -26.75 41.78
CA ILE A 127 -23.10 -26.99 40.43
C ILE A 127 -23.83 -26.11 39.43
N ARG A 128 -23.17 -25.76 38.32
CA ARG A 128 -23.80 -24.99 37.24
C ARG A 128 -24.53 -25.92 36.27
N THR A 129 -25.83 -25.69 36.11
CA THR A 129 -26.63 -26.30 35.04
C THR A 129 -26.80 -25.32 33.87
N SER A 130 -27.52 -25.72 32.83
CA SER A 130 -27.76 -24.92 31.63
C SER A 130 -28.58 -23.65 31.86
N SER A 131 -29.46 -23.64 32.87
CA SER A 131 -30.37 -22.53 33.17
C SER A 131 -30.01 -21.83 34.48
N ILE A 132 -30.15 -22.51 35.61
CA ILE A 132 -29.84 -21.99 36.95
C ILE A 132 -28.96 -22.97 37.75
N PRO A 133 -28.09 -22.50 38.66
CA PRO A 133 -27.25 -23.40 39.45
C PRO A 133 -28.08 -24.29 40.37
N LEU A 134 -27.70 -25.57 40.49
CA LEU A 134 -28.35 -26.57 41.33
C LEU A 134 -27.55 -26.73 42.64
N VAL A 135 -28.23 -26.62 43.77
CA VAL A 135 -27.64 -26.91 45.09
C VAL A 135 -27.57 -28.43 45.28
N ILE A 136 -26.38 -28.95 45.55
CA ILE A 136 -26.10 -30.39 45.75
C ILE A 136 -25.84 -30.76 47.23
N SER A 137 -25.51 -29.77 48.06
CA SER A 137 -25.43 -29.91 49.51
C SER A 137 -25.82 -28.61 50.21
N LEU A 138 -26.51 -28.74 51.35
CA LEU A 138 -26.89 -27.65 52.24
C LEU A 138 -26.61 -28.06 53.69
N ASN A 139 -25.75 -27.31 54.38
CA ASN A 139 -25.48 -27.48 55.82
C ASN A 139 -25.13 -28.92 56.23
N GLY A 140 -24.31 -29.60 55.43
CA GLY A 140 -23.90 -30.99 55.65
C GLY A 140 -24.90 -32.06 55.16
N ASN A 141 -26.08 -31.68 54.69
CA ASN A 141 -27.00 -32.57 54.00
C ASN A 141 -26.60 -32.67 52.52
N THR A 142 -26.54 -33.87 51.96
CA THR A 142 -26.14 -34.12 50.57
C THR A 142 -27.24 -34.84 49.82
N LEU A 143 -27.33 -34.63 48.50
CA LEU A 143 -28.30 -35.34 47.64
C LEU A 143 -28.18 -36.88 47.69
N GLN A 144 -27.06 -37.42 48.18
CA GLN A 144 -26.81 -38.85 48.28
C GLN A 144 -27.55 -39.52 49.45
N ASN A 145 -27.72 -38.81 50.57
CA ASN A 145 -28.27 -39.39 51.80
C ASN A 145 -29.80 -39.55 51.75
N ASP A 146 -30.48 -38.80 50.89
CA ASP A 146 -31.94 -38.72 50.87
C ASP A 146 -32.60 -39.79 49.96
N THR A 147 -32.35 -41.07 50.26
CA THR A 147 -32.96 -42.20 49.53
C THR A 147 -34.18 -42.85 50.20
N LEU A 148 -34.68 -42.39 51.36
CA LEU A 148 -35.69 -43.19 52.10
C LEU A 148 -37.02 -42.55 52.56
N ASP A 149 -37.24 -41.23 52.68
CA ASP A 149 -38.51 -40.72 53.27
C ASP A 149 -39.17 -39.54 52.52
N THR A 150 -39.57 -39.73 51.26
CA THR A 150 -40.19 -38.67 50.43
C THR A 150 -41.69 -38.87 50.21
N GLN A 151 -42.48 -39.09 51.28
CA GLN A 151 -43.96 -38.99 51.20
C GLN A 151 -44.66 -38.25 52.37
N GLN A 152 -43.96 -37.81 53.42
CA GLN A 152 -44.62 -37.26 54.63
C GLN A 152 -44.44 -35.75 54.91
N TYR A 153 -43.57 -35.03 54.21
CA TYR A 153 -43.26 -33.63 54.56
C TYR A 153 -44.05 -32.55 53.80
N ALA A 154 -45.09 -32.90 53.04
CA ALA A 154 -45.88 -31.94 52.27
C ALA A 154 -46.99 -31.20 53.07
N ILE A 155 -47.06 -31.34 54.39
CA ILE A 155 -48.13 -30.72 55.20
C ILE A 155 -47.57 -30.17 56.51
N GLU A 156 -47.00 -28.96 56.48
CA GLU A 156 -46.96 -28.08 57.66
C GLU A 156 -46.78 -26.63 57.20
N GLY A 157 -47.88 -25.88 57.13
CA GLY A 157 -47.89 -24.47 56.75
C GLY A 157 -47.37 -23.59 57.87
N TYR A 158 -46.25 -22.90 57.65
CA TYR A 158 -45.77 -21.85 58.54
C TYR A 158 -46.32 -20.47 58.13
N SER A 159 -47.02 -19.82 59.06
CA SER A 159 -47.48 -18.43 58.95
C SER A 159 -46.36 -17.45 59.31
N GLY A 160 -45.83 -16.75 58.29
CA GLY A 160 -44.96 -15.59 58.47
C GLY A 160 -45.57 -14.37 57.77
N THR A 161 -45.71 -13.28 58.52
CA THR A 161 -46.33 -12.00 58.15
C THR A 161 -45.85 -11.46 56.80
N GLN A 162 -46.76 -11.27 55.84
CA GLN A 162 -46.46 -10.66 54.53
C GLN A 162 -47.03 -9.23 54.45
N ALA A 163 -46.20 -8.30 53.98
CA ALA A 163 -46.62 -6.94 53.66
C ALA A 163 -47.43 -6.93 52.35
N SER A 164 -48.66 -6.43 52.40
CA SER A 164 -49.55 -6.27 51.24
C SER A 164 -49.46 -4.84 50.69
N ILE A 165 -49.14 -4.68 49.40
CA ILE A 165 -49.25 -3.39 48.69
C ILE A 165 -50.70 -3.22 48.23
N ARG A 166 -51.34 -2.12 48.65
CA ARG A 166 -52.67 -1.70 48.18
C ARG A 166 -52.55 -1.26 46.71
N GLY A 167 -53.31 -1.86 45.81
CA GLY A 167 -53.42 -1.41 44.42
C GLY A 167 -54.15 -0.07 44.36
N GLU A 168 -53.43 1.00 44.03
CA GLU A 168 -54.01 2.27 43.61
C GLU A 168 -54.48 2.13 42.16
N GLU A 169 -55.58 2.81 41.82
CA GLU A 169 -56.33 2.67 40.56
C GLU A 169 -55.42 2.66 39.32
N SER A 170 -55.64 1.71 38.40
CA SER A 170 -54.90 1.59 37.15
C SER A 170 -54.97 2.90 36.35
N GLU A 171 -53.88 3.67 36.35
CA GLU A 171 -53.79 4.89 35.55
C GLU A 171 -53.99 4.54 34.07
N GLN A 172 -55.06 5.07 33.48
CA GLN A 172 -55.44 4.80 32.09
C GLN A 172 -54.48 5.56 31.16
N ILE A 173 -53.71 4.80 30.37
CA ILE A 173 -52.89 5.33 29.27
C ILE A 173 -53.76 5.37 28.02
N GLU A 174 -53.89 6.53 27.40
CA GLU A 174 -54.65 6.71 26.16
C GLU A 174 -53.70 6.65 24.96
N LEU A 175 -53.96 5.74 24.01
CA LEU A 175 -53.31 5.76 22.71
C LEU A 175 -54.02 6.79 21.82
N LEU A 176 -53.34 7.89 21.50
CA LEU A 176 -53.89 8.96 20.66
C LEU A 176 -53.84 8.59 19.18
N ASN A 177 -52.66 8.19 18.70
CA ASN A 177 -52.41 7.90 17.28
C ASN A 177 -51.14 7.08 17.07
N ILE A 178 -51.01 6.45 15.91
CA ILE A 178 -49.77 5.84 15.44
C ILE A 178 -49.33 6.61 14.19
N ARG A 179 -48.15 7.23 14.25
CA ARG A 179 -47.57 8.00 13.13
C ARG A 179 -46.27 7.36 12.65
N GLN A 180 -45.88 7.62 11.41
CA GLN A 180 -44.54 7.25 10.92
C GLN A 180 -43.50 8.33 11.31
N GLU A 181 -42.24 7.91 11.41
CA GLU A 181 -41.09 8.83 11.58
C GLU A 181 -41.09 9.95 10.53
N THR A 182 -40.80 11.16 11.00
CA THR A 182 -40.49 12.30 10.12
C THR A 182 -39.08 12.15 9.52
N GLN A 183 -38.79 12.91 8.46
CA GLN A 183 -37.47 12.86 7.81
C GLN A 183 -36.35 13.31 8.76
N GLU A 184 -36.66 14.24 9.64
CA GLU A 184 -35.77 14.78 10.67
C GLU A 184 -35.48 13.71 11.74
N GLU A 185 -36.50 13.02 12.25
CA GLU A 185 -36.33 11.92 13.22
C GLU A 185 -35.54 10.75 12.61
N TYR A 186 -35.83 10.38 11.35
CA TYR A 186 -35.08 9.36 10.62
C TYR A 186 -33.59 9.72 10.47
N SER A 187 -33.24 11.01 10.42
CA SER A 187 -31.84 11.42 10.29
C SER A 187 -30.98 11.06 11.52
N LEU A 188 -31.59 10.86 12.69
CA LEU A 188 -30.91 10.42 13.93
C LEU A 188 -30.55 8.93 13.89
N SER A 189 -31.35 8.12 13.20
CA SER A 189 -31.13 6.67 13.07
C SER A 189 -30.34 6.30 11.82
N ARG A 190 -30.20 7.22 10.86
CA ARG A 190 -29.43 7.01 9.62
C ARG A 190 -27.94 6.83 9.93
N PRO A 191 -27.27 5.79 9.40
CA PRO A 191 -25.83 5.64 9.56
C PRO A 191 -25.05 6.80 8.91
N ASP A 192 -23.89 7.15 9.48
CA ASP A 192 -23.04 8.32 9.17
C ASP A 192 -22.56 8.49 7.70
N GLY A 193 -22.96 7.60 6.79
CA GLY A 193 -22.58 7.62 5.37
C GLY A 193 -21.15 7.14 5.12
N VAL A 194 -20.54 6.46 6.10
CA VAL A 194 -19.14 6.01 6.05
C VAL A 194 -18.95 4.91 5.00
N ARG A 195 -19.95 4.04 4.80
CA ARG A 195 -19.91 2.98 3.78
C ARG A 195 -19.85 3.58 2.38
N GLU A 196 -20.68 4.57 2.10
CA GLU A 196 -20.76 5.26 0.81
C GLU A 196 -19.47 6.03 0.53
N ALA A 197 -18.92 6.70 1.55
CA ALA A 197 -17.62 7.36 1.46
C ALA A 197 -16.48 6.36 1.20
N ALA A 198 -16.54 5.15 1.77
CA ALA A 198 -15.56 4.10 1.50
C ALA A 198 -15.64 3.60 0.05
N LEU A 199 -16.84 3.50 -0.55
CA LEU A 199 -17.00 3.14 -1.97
C LEU A 199 -16.32 4.17 -2.88
N ILE A 200 -16.47 5.47 -2.58
CA ILE A 200 -15.81 6.56 -3.32
C ILE A 200 -14.27 6.46 -3.17
N CYS A 201 -13.78 6.15 -1.97
CA CYS A 201 -12.34 5.96 -1.75
C CYS A 201 -11.79 4.77 -2.55
N ILE A 202 -12.52 3.65 -2.60
CA ILE A 202 -12.15 2.49 -3.42
C ILE A 202 -12.12 2.88 -4.90
N ALA A 203 -13.08 3.68 -5.36
CA ALA A 203 -13.11 4.18 -6.73
C ALA A 203 -11.88 5.05 -7.06
N PHE A 204 -11.43 5.91 -6.14
CA PHE A 204 -10.20 6.70 -6.34
C PHE A 204 -8.96 5.81 -6.51
N VAL A 205 -8.87 4.73 -5.73
CA VAL A 205 -7.77 3.75 -5.87
C VAL A 205 -7.88 3.01 -7.21
N MET A 206 -9.08 2.62 -7.65
CA MET A 206 -9.28 1.99 -8.97
C MET A 206 -8.89 2.92 -10.13
N LEU A 207 -9.23 4.22 -10.04
CA LEU A 207 -8.78 5.21 -11.02
C LEU A 207 -7.26 5.31 -11.05
N PHE A 208 -6.61 5.35 -9.88
CA PHE A 208 -5.14 5.34 -9.81
C PHE A 208 -4.55 4.08 -10.46
N LEU A 209 -5.09 2.90 -10.15
CA LEU A 209 -4.63 1.66 -10.75
C LEU A 209 -4.78 1.67 -12.27
N SER A 210 -5.85 2.28 -12.81
CA SER A 210 -6.04 2.39 -14.26
C SER A 210 -4.92 3.15 -14.98
N LEU A 211 -4.18 4.02 -14.29
CA LEU A 211 -3.05 4.77 -14.86
C LEU A 211 -1.74 3.98 -14.88
N VAL A 212 -1.62 2.96 -14.02
CA VAL A 212 -0.38 2.18 -13.83
C VAL A 212 -0.47 0.82 -14.52
N THR A 213 -1.67 0.26 -14.65
CA THR A 213 -1.88 -1.06 -15.25
C THR A 213 -1.89 -1.05 -16.78
N PRO A 214 -1.55 -2.18 -17.44
CA PRO A 214 -1.63 -2.32 -18.89
C PRO A 214 -3.02 -1.97 -19.45
N PRO A 215 -3.11 -1.48 -20.70
CA PRO A 215 -4.35 -0.94 -21.27
C PRO A 215 -5.48 -1.96 -21.41
N VAL A 216 -5.18 -3.25 -21.36
CA VAL A 216 -6.17 -4.35 -21.38
C VAL A 216 -7.16 -4.26 -20.20
N PHE A 217 -6.69 -3.78 -19.04
CA PHE A 217 -7.52 -3.67 -17.83
C PHE A 217 -8.26 -2.33 -17.71
N LEU A 218 -7.95 -1.36 -18.58
CA LEU A 218 -8.46 0.00 -18.53
C LEU A 218 -10.01 0.09 -18.48
N PRO A 219 -10.79 -0.59 -19.34
CA PRO A 219 -12.25 -0.43 -19.33
C PRO A 219 -12.90 -1.01 -18.08
N TRP A 220 -12.30 -2.05 -17.47
CA TRP A 220 -12.82 -2.69 -16.26
C TRP A 220 -12.58 -1.81 -15.03
N LEU A 221 -11.38 -1.24 -14.91
CA LEU A 221 -11.01 -0.39 -13.78
C LEU A 221 -11.73 0.97 -13.84
N THR A 222 -11.76 1.61 -15.00
CA THR A 222 -12.46 2.89 -15.19
C THR A 222 -13.98 2.72 -15.07
N GLY A 223 -14.56 1.70 -15.73
CA GLY A 223 -15.99 1.40 -15.62
C GLY A 223 -16.41 1.04 -14.19
N GLY A 224 -15.61 0.22 -13.50
CA GLY A 224 -15.84 -0.12 -12.09
C GLY A 224 -15.77 1.11 -11.18
N ALA A 225 -14.79 1.98 -11.37
CA ALA A 225 -14.68 3.22 -10.59
C ALA A 225 -15.89 4.14 -10.79
N VAL A 226 -16.35 4.33 -12.03
CA VAL A 226 -17.52 5.17 -12.32
C VAL A 226 -18.79 4.62 -11.67
N LEU A 227 -19.00 3.30 -11.73
CA LEU A 227 -20.14 2.65 -11.08
C LEU A 227 -20.11 2.82 -9.55
N LEU A 228 -18.94 2.68 -8.93
CA LEU A 228 -18.77 2.87 -7.49
C LEU A 228 -19.01 4.33 -7.06
N ILE A 229 -18.54 5.31 -7.86
CA ILE A 229 -18.83 6.73 -7.63
C ILE A 229 -20.33 6.99 -7.75
N ALA A 230 -20.98 6.47 -8.79
CA ALA A 230 -22.42 6.64 -8.98
C ALA A 230 -23.22 6.02 -7.82
N ALA A 231 -22.87 4.80 -7.39
CA ALA A 231 -23.50 4.13 -6.25
C ALA A 231 -23.27 4.89 -4.92
N GLY A 232 -22.05 5.40 -4.70
CA GLY A 232 -21.72 6.20 -3.52
C GLY A 232 -22.49 7.52 -3.47
N LEU A 233 -22.55 8.25 -4.59
CA LEU A 233 -23.32 9.50 -4.70
C LEU A 233 -24.83 9.24 -4.53
N TRP A 234 -25.35 8.18 -5.15
CA TRP A 234 -26.74 7.78 -4.98
C TRP A 234 -27.07 7.50 -3.51
N GLY A 235 -26.24 6.73 -2.80
CA GLY A 235 -26.43 6.45 -1.37
C GLY A 235 -26.38 7.70 -0.48
N LEU A 236 -25.61 8.73 -0.86
CA LEU A 236 -25.51 9.98 -0.11
C LEU A 236 -26.74 10.89 -0.29
N PHE A 237 -27.30 10.95 -1.51
CA PHE A 237 -28.38 11.89 -1.85
C PHE A 237 -29.77 11.27 -1.96
N ALA A 238 -29.90 9.94 -2.04
CA ALA A 238 -31.20 9.29 -2.18
C ALA A 238 -32.09 9.49 -0.94
N PRO A 239 -33.41 9.74 -1.14
CA PRO A 239 -34.38 9.79 -0.06
C PRO A 239 -34.59 8.41 0.56
N PRO A 240 -34.98 8.33 1.84
CA PRO A 240 -35.25 7.06 2.50
C PRO A 240 -36.45 6.34 1.87
N ALA A 241 -36.39 5.01 1.80
CA ALA A 241 -37.54 4.20 1.43
C ALA A 241 -38.58 4.21 2.56
N LYS A 242 -39.87 4.19 2.21
CA LYS A 242 -40.97 4.19 3.19
C LYS A 242 -40.92 3.00 4.17
N THR A 243 -40.33 1.89 3.75
CA THR A 243 -40.14 0.69 4.59
C THR A 243 -39.04 0.83 5.64
N ALA A 244 -38.19 1.86 5.54
CA ALA A 244 -37.12 2.13 6.50
C ALA A 244 -37.56 3.04 7.66
N LEU A 245 -38.71 3.72 7.52
CA LEU A 245 -39.26 4.60 8.54
C LEU A 245 -39.95 3.76 9.63
N ARG A 246 -39.62 4.02 10.89
CA ARG A 246 -40.22 3.31 12.04
C ARG A 246 -41.57 3.92 12.40
N GLU A 247 -42.38 3.11 13.09
CA GLU A 247 -43.65 3.54 13.67
C GLU A 247 -43.42 4.17 15.05
N ILE A 248 -44.12 5.27 15.32
CA ILE A 248 -44.10 6.03 16.57
C ILE A 248 -45.51 6.02 17.15
N HIS A 249 -45.62 5.64 18.41
CA HIS A 249 -46.88 5.57 19.15
C HIS A 249 -47.03 6.86 19.98
N CYS A 250 -48.09 7.61 19.70
CA CYS A 250 -48.45 8.82 20.42
C CYS A 250 -49.36 8.43 21.59
N LEU A 251 -48.84 8.50 22.80
CA LEU A 251 -49.53 8.15 24.04
C LEU A 251 -49.83 9.41 24.85
N ARG A 252 -50.90 9.38 25.64
CA ARG A 252 -51.21 10.40 26.64
C ARG A 252 -51.34 9.74 28.00
N GLY A 253 -50.61 10.25 28.98
CA GLY A 253 -50.66 9.76 30.36
C GLY A 253 -49.73 10.54 31.29
N THR A 254 -49.58 10.06 32.52
CA THR A 254 -48.79 10.69 33.57
C THR A 254 -47.45 9.97 33.76
N PRO A 255 -46.30 10.52 33.29
CA PRO A 255 -45.02 9.91 33.55
C PRO A 255 -44.68 10.05 35.03
N LYS A 256 -44.41 8.92 35.70
CA LYS A 256 -44.05 8.87 37.12
C LYS A 256 -42.65 8.30 37.29
N ARG A 257 -41.93 8.85 38.26
CA ARG A 257 -40.64 8.32 38.70
C ARG A 257 -40.88 7.32 39.83
N TRP A 258 -40.45 6.07 39.64
CA TRP A 258 -40.44 5.06 40.68
C TRP A 258 -39.10 5.09 41.40
N GLY A 259 -39.10 5.53 42.65
CA GLY A 259 -37.92 5.51 43.52
C GLY A 259 -38.15 4.63 44.72
N LEU A 260 -37.18 3.77 45.06
CA LEU A 260 -37.09 3.16 46.38
C LEU A 260 -36.72 4.27 47.38
N PHE A 261 -37.58 4.52 48.36
CA PHE A 261 -37.31 5.51 49.41
C PHE A 261 -36.01 5.15 50.14
N GLY A 262 -34.96 6.00 50.01
CA GLY A 262 -33.74 5.87 50.81
C GLY A 262 -32.40 6.01 50.06
N GLU A 263 -32.38 5.92 48.72
CA GLU A 263 -31.13 6.06 47.94
C GLU A 263 -30.93 7.49 47.42
N SER A 264 -29.79 8.08 47.76
CA SER A 264 -29.41 9.45 47.40
C SER A 264 -29.08 9.60 45.90
N ASN A 265 -30.10 9.93 45.11
CA ASN A 265 -30.16 11.02 44.12
C ASN A 265 -29.16 11.24 42.97
N GLN A 266 -28.20 10.35 42.61
CA GLN A 266 -27.31 10.68 41.46
C GLN A 266 -27.15 9.69 40.31
N GLU A 267 -27.51 8.40 40.40
CA GLU A 267 -27.21 7.48 39.28
C GLU A 267 -28.38 6.68 38.68
N GLN A 268 -29.62 6.81 39.19
CA GLN A 268 -30.77 6.07 38.66
C GLN A 268 -32.02 6.93 38.48
N MET A 269 -32.01 7.83 37.49
CA MET A 269 -33.24 8.43 36.93
C MET A 269 -33.86 7.59 35.80
N ASN A 270 -33.39 6.36 35.58
CA ASN A 270 -33.86 5.44 34.53
C ASN A 270 -35.20 4.74 34.84
N ASN A 271 -35.85 5.11 35.95
CA ASN A 271 -37.04 4.42 36.45
C ASN A 271 -38.31 5.28 36.24
N ILE A 272 -38.36 6.04 35.13
CA ILE A 272 -39.54 6.80 34.76
C ILE A 272 -40.41 5.89 33.91
N SER A 273 -41.64 5.61 34.37
CA SER A 273 -42.59 4.82 33.60
C SER A 273 -43.85 5.63 33.31
N LEU A 274 -44.45 5.30 32.18
CA LEU A 274 -45.82 5.65 31.85
C LEU A 274 -46.67 4.42 32.11
N GLY A 275 -47.37 4.38 33.24
CA GLY A 275 -48.07 3.17 33.72
C GLY A 275 -47.11 1.98 33.83
N ILE A 276 -47.26 0.99 32.96
CA ILE A 276 -46.46 -0.25 32.92
C ILE A 276 -45.25 -0.15 31.95
N ILE A 277 -45.18 0.91 31.14
CA ILE A 277 -44.15 1.07 30.11
C ILE A 277 -43.00 1.92 30.65
N ASP A 278 -41.83 1.34 30.81
CA ASP A 278 -40.62 2.09 31.19
C ASP A 278 -40.14 2.96 30.02
N LEU A 279 -39.92 4.24 30.27
CA LEU A 279 -39.51 5.21 29.24
C LEU A 279 -37.99 5.37 29.22
N ILE A 280 -37.40 5.28 28.02
CA ILE A 280 -35.97 5.50 27.81
C ILE A 280 -35.76 6.88 27.20
N TYR A 281 -35.18 7.79 27.99
CA TYR A 281 -34.90 9.16 27.57
C TYR A 281 -33.49 9.33 27.00
N PRO A 282 -33.30 10.23 26.02
CA PRO A 282 -31.96 10.66 25.62
C PRO A 282 -31.19 11.25 26.81
N PRO A 283 -29.88 10.97 26.93
CA PRO A 283 -29.09 11.36 28.10
C PRO A 283 -29.02 12.88 28.28
N HIS A 284 -29.05 13.64 27.19
CA HIS A 284 -28.99 15.10 27.24
C HIS A 284 -30.31 15.76 27.65
N TRP A 285 -31.41 15.01 27.72
CA TRP A 285 -32.71 15.51 28.19
C TRP A 285 -32.89 15.39 29.70
N GLN A 286 -32.05 14.60 30.39
CA GLN A 286 -32.14 14.33 31.83
C GLN A 286 -32.45 15.56 32.73
N PRO A 287 -31.81 16.74 32.57
CA PRO A 287 -32.11 17.88 33.44
C PRO A 287 -33.49 18.52 33.21
N PHE A 288 -34.14 18.24 32.08
CA PHE A 288 -35.39 18.87 31.67
C PHE A 288 -36.64 18.00 31.92
N VAL A 289 -36.47 16.68 32.05
CA VAL A 289 -37.58 15.73 32.18
C VAL A 289 -38.39 15.95 33.45
N SER A 290 -37.78 16.46 34.54
CA SER A 290 -38.44 16.59 35.84
C SER A 290 -39.62 17.55 35.87
N GLN A 291 -39.69 18.50 34.94
CA GLN A 291 -40.72 19.55 34.93
C GLN A 291 -42.11 19.02 34.56
N ASP A 292 -42.16 17.97 33.74
CA ASP A 292 -43.39 17.36 33.22
C ASP A 292 -43.79 16.09 33.99
N LEU A 293 -43.02 15.69 35.01
CA LEU A 293 -43.33 14.51 35.84
C LEU A 293 -44.60 14.73 36.69
N GLY A 294 -45.45 13.70 36.76
CA GLY A 294 -46.70 13.73 37.52
C GLY A 294 -47.84 14.52 36.88
N GLN A 295 -47.63 15.12 35.70
CA GLN A 295 -48.66 15.83 34.94
C GLN A 295 -49.13 14.99 33.75
N LYS A 296 -50.38 15.15 33.31
CA LYS A 296 -50.87 14.49 32.08
C LYS A 296 -50.20 15.15 30.87
N THR A 297 -49.30 14.42 30.21
CA THR A 297 -48.53 14.91 29.06
C THR A 297 -48.63 13.95 27.88
N ASP A 298 -48.54 14.51 26.67
CA ASP A 298 -48.47 13.73 25.44
C ASP A 298 -47.01 13.28 25.23
N ILE A 299 -46.80 11.98 25.01
CA ILE A 299 -45.50 11.34 24.89
C ILE A 299 -45.49 10.49 23.62
N ASP A 300 -44.56 10.78 22.72
CA ASP A 300 -44.34 9.97 21.53
C ASP A 300 -43.20 8.99 21.81
N ILE A 301 -43.46 7.70 21.64
CA ILE A 301 -42.48 6.65 21.88
C ILE A 301 -42.31 5.73 20.68
N TYR A 302 -41.10 5.19 20.53
CA TYR A 302 -40.85 4.03 19.68
C TYR A 302 -41.32 2.73 20.34
N LEU A 303 -41.45 1.67 19.55
CA LEU A 303 -41.76 0.31 20.04
C LEU A 303 -40.73 -0.21 21.06
N ASP A 304 -39.48 0.26 20.98
CA ASP A 304 -38.39 -0.09 21.89
C ASP A 304 -38.34 0.82 23.14
N ARG A 305 -39.40 1.61 23.36
CA ARG A 305 -39.62 2.49 24.52
C ARG A 305 -38.75 3.76 24.56
N HIS A 306 -38.00 4.06 23.50
CA HIS A 306 -37.30 5.35 23.40
C HIS A 306 -38.27 6.49 23.17
N VAL A 307 -38.12 7.57 23.93
CA VAL A 307 -38.98 8.75 23.84
C VAL A 307 -38.49 9.69 22.74
N VAL A 308 -39.41 10.06 21.84
CA VAL A 308 -39.17 10.96 20.71
C VAL A 308 -39.61 12.39 21.00
N ARG A 309 -40.69 12.52 21.77
CA ARG A 309 -41.27 13.80 22.17
C ARG A 309 -41.95 13.66 23.53
N GLN A 310 -41.83 14.68 24.37
CA GLN A 310 -42.57 14.83 25.61
C GLN A 310 -43.11 16.25 25.73
N GLY A 311 -44.43 16.36 25.87
CA GLY A 311 -45.10 17.63 26.11
C GLY A 311 -44.92 18.63 24.96
N ARG A 312 -44.71 19.90 25.36
CA ARG A 312 -44.70 21.04 24.42
C ARG A 312 -43.31 21.35 23.84
N PHE A 313 -42.25 21.16 24.62
CA PHE A 313 -40.91 21.67 24.28
C PHE A 313 -39.89 20.57 23.97
N LEU A 314 -39.98 19.40 24.61
CA LEU A 314 -39.03 18.30 24.39
C LEU A 314 -39.45 17.52 23.14
N SER A 315 -38.70 17.66 22.06
CA SER A 315 -39.01 17.11 20.74
C SER A 315 -37.72 16.89 19.96
N LEU A 316 -37.43 15.63 19.58
CA LEU A 316 -36.28 15.30 18.74
C LEU A 316 -36.42 15.86 17.32
N HIS A 317 -37.65 15.98 16.82
CA HIS A 317 -37.94 16.61 15.53
C HIS A 317 -37.47 18.06 15.50
N ASP A 318 -37.82 18.85 16.52
CA ASP A 318 -37.43 20.27 16.59
C ASP A 318 -35.92 20.43 16.85
N GLU A 319 -35.31 19.50 17.61
CA GLU A 319 -33.87 19.45 17.83
C GLU A 319 -33.11 19.32 16.51
N VAL A 320 -33.50 18.37 15.66
CA VAL A 320 -32.83 18.15 14.36
C VAL A 320 -33.10 19.31 13.40
N ARG A 321 -34.31 19.86 13.41
CA ARG A 321 -34.69 20.98 12.53
C ARG A 321 -33.89 22.24 12.83
N ASN A 322 -33.70 22.57 14.11
CA ASN A 322 -32.94 23.74 14.53
C ASN A 322 -31.43 23.47 14.57
N PHE A 323 -31.01 22.24 14.93
CA PHE A 323 -29.62 21.82 15.11
C PHE A 323 -29.32 20.52 14.35
N PRO A 324 -29.18 20.59 13.01
CA PRO A 324 -29.02 19.40 12.16
C PRO A 324 -27.72 18.65 12.44
N LEU A 325 -27.79 17.32 12.40
CA LEU A 325 -26.63 16.44 12.57
C LEU A 325 -25.58 16.65 11.47
N GLN A 326 -24.36 17.00 11.89
CA GLN A 326 -23.23 17.23 11.00
C GLN A 326 -22.31 16.01 10.93
N HIS A 327 -22.58 15.10 10.00
CA HIS A 327 -21.70 13.96 9.70
C HIS A 327 -20.39 14.44 9.05
N TRP A 328 -19.34 14.59 9.87
CA TRP A 328 -18.01 15.06 9.45
C TRP A 328 -17.07 13.91 9.04
N VAL A 329 -17.25 12.73 9.63
CA VAL A 329 -16.38 11.55 9.41
C VAL A 329 -16.34 11.15 7.92
N ARG A 330 -17.47 11.17 7.22
CA ARG A 330 -17.54 10.87 5.78
C ARG A 330 -16.66 11.79 4.93
N ASN A 331 -16.65 13.09 5.23
CA ASN A 331 -15.84 14.07 4.50
C ASN A 331 -14.35 13.89 4.84
N LEU A 332 -14.05 13.62 6.11
CA LEU A 332 -12.68 13.30 6.52
C LEU A 332 -12.17 12.05 5.80
N LEU A 333 -13.00 11.01 5.69
CA LEU A 333 -12.65 9.77 5.00
C LEU A 333 -12.34 10.03 3.51
N ILE A 334 -13.22 10.74 2.79
CA ILE A 334 -12.99 11.10 1.38
C ILE A 334 -11.72 11.95 1.23
N SER A 335 -11.52 12.93 2.11
CA SER A 335 -10.31 13.76 2.12
C SER A 335 -9.05 12.92 2.34
N SER A 336 -9.09 11.97 3.28
CA SER A 336 -7.96 11.08 3.57
C SER A 336 -7.67 10.11 2.42
N GLY A 337 -8.72 9.60 1.75
CA GLY A 337 -8.58 8.73 0.58
C GLY A 337 -7.98 9.47 -0.62
N ALA A 338 -8.41 10.71 -0.87
CA ALA A 338 -7.82 11.56 -1.90
C ALA A 338 -6.34 11.87 -1.61
N LEU A 339 -5.99 12.16 -0.35
CA LEU A 339 -4.60 12.43 0.05
C LEU A 339 -3.71 11.19 -0.07
N LEU A 340 -4.24 10.00 0.26
CA LEU A 340 -3.54 8.73 0.05
C LEU A 340 -3.22 8.51 -1.43
N VAL A 341 -4.18 8.77 -2.32
CA VAL A 341 -3.98 8.62 -3.77
C VAL A 341 -2.99 9.66 -4.31
N LEU A 342 -3.05 10.92 -3.84
CA LEU A 342 -2.04 11.94 -4.17
C LEU A 342 -0.63 11.48 -3.76
N LEU A 343 -0.48 10.92 -2.56
CA LEU A 343 0.79 10.37 -2.10
C LEU A 343 1.26 9.22 -3.02
N MET A 344 0.36 8.29 -3.39
CA MET A 344 0.72 7.21 -4.31
C MET A 344 1.14 7.74 -5.68
N MET A 345 0.45 8.74 -6.23
CA MET A 345 0.85 9.37 -7.50
C MET A 345 2.24 10.01 -7.42
N THR A 346 2.57 10.69 -6.31
CA THR A 346 3.90 11.31 -6.14
C THR A 346 5.03 10.29 -6.01
N LEU A 347 4.76 9.10 -5.48
CA LEU A 347 5.76 8.06 -5.27
C LEU A 347 5.94 7.15 -6.47
N TRP A 348 4.88 6.91 -7.25
CA TRP A 348 4.87 5.91 -8.32
C TRP A 348 4.92 6.50 -9.74
N VAL A 349 4.46 7.75 -9.93
CA VAL A 349 4.42 8.38 -11.26
C VAL A 349 5.42 9.55 -11.29
N PRO A 350 6.32 9.63 -12.29
CA PRO A 350 7.21 10.77 -12.46
C PRO A 350 6.39 12.00 -12.89
N LEU A 351 5.94 12.78 -11.92
CA LEU A 351 5.04 13.93 -12.12
C LEU A 351 5.67 15.11 -12.87
N GLU A 352 7.01 15.21 -12.92
CA GLU A 352 7.69 16.35 -13.53
C GLU A 352 7.36 16.51 -15.02
N MET A 353 7.27 15.40 -15.74
CA MET A 353 7.01 15.39 -17.18
C MET A 353 5.59 15.87 -17.53
N PRO A 354 4.50 15.27 -17.02
CA PRO A 354 3.15 15.74 -17.30
C PRO A 354 2.87 17.18 -16.83
N ILE A 355 3.51 17.65 -15.76
CA ILE A 355 3.37 19.04 -15.31
C ILE A 355 4.05 20.00 -16.30
N LYS A 356 5.27 19.70 -16.77
CA LYS A 356 5.96 20.52 -17.77
C LYS A 356 5.18 20.56 -19.09
N LEU A 357 4.66 19.43 -19.54
CA LEU A 357 3.87 19.31 -20.78
C LEU A 357 2.52 20.04 -20.70
N SER A 358 1.79 19.91 -19.59
CA SER A 358 0.51 20.63 -19.43
C SER A 358 0.71 22.15 -19.31
N ALA A 359 1.79 22.58 -18.66
CA ALA A 359 2.14 24.00 -18.56
C ALA A 359 2.60 24.60 -19.89
N SER A 360 3.29 23.84 -20.76
CA SER A 360 3.70 24.32 -22.08
C SER A 360 2.54 24.34 -23.07
N TRP A 361 1.62 23.39 -23.00
CA TRP A 361 0.44 23.36 -23.86
C TRP A 361 -0.46 24.57 -23.62
N LEU A 362 -0.62 24.99 -22.35
CA LEU A 362 -1.34 26.22 -22.00
C LEU A 362 -0.66 27.49 -22.54
N LYS A 363 0.66 27.45 -22.80
CA LYS A 363 1.45 28.56 -23.34
C LYS A 363 1.48 28.60 -24.88
N GLY A 364 0.89 27.63 -25.55
CA GLY A 364 0.80 27.57 -27.02
C GLY A 364 2.02 26.89 -27.66
N ALA A 365 2.27 25.63 -27.32
CA ALA A 365 3.31 24.81 -27.93
C ALA A 365 3.15 24.72 -29.46
N GLU A 366 4.21 24.98 -30.21
CA GLU A 366 4.24 24.94 -31.68
C GLU A 366 5.00 23.71 -32.17
N SER A 367 4.61 23.17 -33.33
CA SER A 367 5.33 22.10 -34.00
C SER A 367 6.36 22.66 -34.97
N ILE A 368 7.63 22.50 -34.64
CA ILE A 368 8.76 23.04 -35.38
C ILE A 368 9.40 21.89 -36.18
N GLU A 369 9.34 21.98 -37.50
CA GLU A 369 10.08 21.09 -38.39
C GLU A 369 11.32 21.83 -38.94
N ALA A 370 12.51 21.27 -38.72
CA ALA A 370 13.76 21.86 -39.18
C ALA A 370 14.65 20.84 -39.89
N THR A 371 15.14 21.19 -41.08
CA THR A 371 16.06 20.36 -41.86
C THR A 371 17.48 20.92 -41.94
N SER A 372 17.69 22.16 -41.49
CA SER A 372 18.99 22.81 -41.43
C SER A 372 19.20 23.57 -40.12
N VAL A 373 20.47 23.74 -39.74
CA VAL A 373 20.87 24.50 -38.54
C VAL A 373 20.41 25.96 -38.65
N GLN A 374 20.47 26.54 -39.86
CA GLN A 374 20.04 27.92 -40.11
C GLN A 374 18.52 28.07 -40.02
N ASP A 375 17.76 27.05 -40.41
CA ASP A 375 16.30 27.06 -40.27
C ASP A 375 15.90 26.94 -38.81
N LEU A 376 16.54 26.05 -38.05
CA LEU A 376 16.27 25.92 -36.61
C LEU A 376 16.59 27.23 -35.85
N ALA A 377 17.64 27.96 -36.26
CA ALA A 377 18.02 29.24 -35.66
C ALA A 377 17.01 30.38 -35.88
N LYS A 378 16.07 30.25 -36.83
CA LYS A 378 14.98 31.23 -37.02
C LYS A 378 13.89 31.08 -35.96
N TYR A 379 13.74 29.88 -35.39
CA TYR A 379 12.73 29.59 -34.38
C TYR A 379 13.29 29.87 -32.98
N ARG A 380 12.46 30.46 -32.12
CA ARG A 380 12.78 30.62 -30.71
C ARG A 380 12.30 29.38 -29.96
N LEU A 381 13.19 28.41 -29.80
CA LEU A 381 12.90 27.15 -29.10
C LEU A 381 12.46 27.40 -27.66
N GLN A 382 11.36 26.76 -27.25
CA GLN A 382 10.88 26.75 -25.87
C GLN A 382 10.67 25.33 -25.35
N VAL A 383 10.70 25.20 -24.03
CA VAL A 383 10.37 23.92 -23.37
C VAL A 383 8.90 23.61 -23.61
N GLY A 384 8.65 22.47 -24.24
CA GLY A 384 7.33 21.95 -24.57
C GLY A 384 6.91 22.08 -26.02
N ASP A 385 7.71 22.71 -26.89
CA ASP A 385 7.52 22.65 -28.34
C ASP A 385 7.77 21.22 -28.85
N THR A 386 7.05 20.82 -29.90
CA THR A 386 7.32 19.56 -30.60
C THR A 386 8.36 19.84 -31.68
N LEU A 387 9.51 19.20 -31.57
CA LEU A 387 10.62 19.39 -32.50
C LEU A 387 10.81 18.15 -33.35
N ARG A 388 10.79 18.35 -34.67
CA ARG A 388 11.12 17.32 -35.65
C ARG A 388 12.29 17.78 -36.50
N VAL A 389 13.44 17.16 -36.28
CA VAL A 389 14.70 17.51 -36.94
C VAL A 389 15.18 16.38 -37.82
N LYS A 390 15.58 16.71 -39.05
CA LYS A 390 16.32 15.80 -39.92
C LYS A 390 17.57 16.50 -40.42
N GLY A 391 18.72 15.86 -40.30
CA GLY A 391 19.97 16.49 -40.72
C GLY A 391 21.10 15.49 -40.79
N THR A 392 22.29 16.00 -41.10
CA THR A 392 23.53 15.26 -40.96
C THR A 392 24.31 15.83 -39.78
N GLY A 393 24.76 14.97 -38.89
CA GLY A 393 25.44 15.35 -37.65
C GLY A 393 26.47 14.32 -37.24
N MET A 394 27.18 14.64 -36.17
CA MET A 394 28.20 13.80 -35.56
C MET A 394 27.66 13.23 -34.25
N CYS A 395 27.78 11.91 -34.04
CA CYS A 395 27.49 11.33 -32.72
C CYS A 395 28.49 11.87 -31.69
N ASN A 396 28.00 12.21 -30.49
CA ASN A 396 28.86 12.71 -29.42
C ASN A 396 29.85 11.62 -28.97
N ILE A 397 31.00 12.01 -28.41
CA ILE A 397 32.03 11.04 -27.98
C ILE A 397 32.25 11.20 -26.48
N HIS A 398 32.12 10.10 -25.75
CA HIS A 398 32.38 10.13 -24.31
C HIS A 398 33.86 9.95 -24.02
N ALA A 399 34.39 10.74 -23.09
CA ALA A 399 35.74 10.54 -22.60
C ALA A 399 35.83 9.22 -21.80
N PRO A 400 36.90 8.44 -21.97
CA PRO A 400 37.10 7.20 -21.23
C PRO A 400 37.17 7.48 -19.72
N GLY A 401 36.35 6.78 -18.93
CA GLY A 401 36.21 6.95 -17.48
C GLY A 401 34.92 7.63 -17.02
N SER A 402 34.14 8.22 -17.93
CA SER A 402 32.79 8.76 -17.65
C SER A 402 31.65 7.76 -17.89
N TYR A 403 31.98 6.52 -18.24
CA TYR A 403 30.99 5.48 -18.57
C TYR A 403 30.12 5.14 -17.36
N ASN A 404 28.84 5.48 -17.45
CA ASN A 404 27.84 4.79 -16.63
C ASN A 404 27.72 3.37 -17.17
N SER A 405 28.28 2.40 -16.45
CA SER A 405 28.27 0.96 -16.75
C SER A 405 26.86 0.31 -16.84
N ARG A 406 25.80 1.12 -16.83
CA ARG A 406 24.39 0.71 -16.98
C ARG A 406 23.84 0.90 -18.41
N GLN A 407 24.56 1.58 -19.30
CA GLN A 407 24.14 1.79 -20.68
C GLN A 407 25.05 1.03 -21.63
N ASN A 408 24.50 0.00 -22.27
CA ASN A 408 25.19 -0.79 -23.29
C ASN A 408 25.14 0.02 -24.59
N VAL A 409 26.05 0.99 -24.74
CA VAL A 409 26.09 1.85 -25.93
C VAL A 409 26.68 1.02 -27.08
N PRO A 410 25.93 0.73 -28.15
CA PRO A 410 26.41 -0.19 -29.19
C PRO A 410 27.60 0.36 -29.97
N PHE A 411 27.71 1.68 -30.09
CA PHE A 411 28.74 2.37 -30.90
C PHE A 411 29.94 2.90 -30.10
N THR A 412 30.21 2.39 -28.88
CA THR A 412 31.34 2.88 -28.05
C THR A 412 32.64 3.02 -28.85
N PRO A 413 33.35 4.17 -28.79
CA PRO A 413 33.18 5.28 -27.84
C PRO A 413 32.16 6.37 -28.25
N PHE A 414 31.49 6.21 -29.40
CA PHE A 414 30.47 7.14 -29.87
C PHE A 414 29.13 6.88 -29.16
N ASP A 415 28.46 7.95 -28.75
CA ASP A 415 27.12 7.97 -28.20
C ASP A 415 26.18 8.67 -29.17
N CYS A 416 25.38 7.89 -29.89
CA CYS A 416 24.42 8.38 -30.86
C CYS A 416 23.05 8.73 -30.26
N SER A 417 22.89 8.67 -28.93
CA SER A 417 21.77 9.32 -28.22
C SER A 417 21.93 10.84 -28.16
N GLN A 418 23.14 11.34 -28.42
CA GLN A 418 23.48 12.76 -28.45
C GLN A 418 24.13 13.09 -29.80
N ILE A 419 23.51 14.01 -30.54
CA ILE A 419 24.00 14.40 -31.87
C ILE A 419 24.42 15.85 -31.87
N ILE A 420 25.65 16.09 -32.30
CA ILE A 420 26.20 17.40 -32.55
C ILE A 420 25.82 17.79 -33.98
N TRP A 421 24.99 18.82 -34.10
CA TRP A 421 24.50 19.35 -35.36
C TRP A 421 24.98 20.79 -35.56
N ASN A 422 26.00 20.95 -36.40
CA ASN A 422 26.58 22.24 -36.72
C ASN A 422 26.90 22.35 -38.22
N THR A 423 27.33 23.54 -38.64
CA THR A 423 27.73 23.82 -40.02
C THR A 423 29.25 23.83 -40.20
N ALA A 424 29.99 23.31 -39.22
CA ALA A 424 31.44 23.28 -39.26
C ALA A 424 31.92 22.20 -40.25
N ARG A 425 33.17 22.31 -40.69
CA ARG A 425 33.78 21.24 -41.49
C ARG A 425 33.90 19.99 -40.60
N PRO A 426 33.61 18.79 -41.13
CA PRO A 426 33.77 17.55 -40.39
C PRO A 426 35.21 17.42 -39.91
N LEU A 427 35.38 16.80 -38.73
CA LEU A 427 36.71 16.43 -38.25
C LEU A 427 37.32 15.43 -39.24
N PRO A 428 38.62 15.57 -39.57
CA PRO A 428 39.30 14.60 -40.42
C PRO A 428 39.34 13.24 -39.71
N LEU A 429 39.45 12.18 -40.52
CA LEU A 429 39.69 10.85 -39.98
C LEU A 429 41.01 10.82 -39.21
N PRO A 430 41.08 10.09 -38.10
CA PRO A 430 42.28 10.00 -37.28
C PRO A 430 43.37 9.22 -38.03
N GLU A 431 44.54 9.84 -38.14
CA GLU A 431 45.77 9.26 -38.72
C GLU A 431 46.87 9.23 -37.65
N SER A 432 47.68 8.17 -37.61
CA SER A 432 48.78 8.04 -36.65
C SER A 432 49.96 7.29 -37.26
N GLU A 433 51.11 7.97 -37.35
CA GLU A 433 52.36 7.38 -37.85
C GLU A 433 52.83 6.19 -36.99
N ILE A 434 52.50 6.17 -35.70
CA ILE A 434 52.79 5.06 -34.79
C ILE A 434 51.95 3.84 -35.18
N MET A 435 50.69 4.06 -35.56
CA MET A 435 49.81 2.98 -36.04
C MET A 435 50.28 2.43 -37.37
N ASP A 436 50.71 3.29 -38.30
CA ASP A 436 51.29 2.83 -39.57
C ASP A 436 52.51 1.93 -39.35
N LYS A 437 53.38 2.29 -38.39
CA LYS A 437 54.54 1.47 -38.01
C LYS A 437 54.15 0.15 -37.34
N ALA A 438 53.14 0.16 -36.46
CA ALA A 438 52.65 -1.03 -35.77
C ALA A 438 51.96 -2.02 -36.72
N VAL A 439 51.12 -1.50 -37.62
CA VAL A 439 50.48 -2.28 -38.69
C VAL A 439 51.53 -2.83 -39.65
N ALA A 440 52.52 -2.02 -40.06
CA ALA A 440 53.60 -2.48 -40.93
C ALA A 440 54.42 -3.61 -40.31
N LEU A 441 54.73 -3.55 -39.01
CA LEU A 441 55.43 -4.62 -38.29
C LEU A 441 54.58 -5.89 -38.22
N THR A 442 53.32 -5.77 -37.79
CA THR A 442 52.41 -6.92 -37.63
C THR A 442 52.15 -7.59 -38.98
N LYS A 443 51.90 -6.81 -40.04
CA LYS A 443 51.72 -7.32 -41.40
C LYS A 443 52.99 -7.97 -41.95
N ALA A 444 54.17 -7.41 -41.69
CA ALA A 444 55.43 -8.00 -42.14
C ALA A 444 55.73 -9.34 -41.47
N VAL A 445 55.39 -9.51 -40.20
CA VAL A 445 55.58 -10.77 -39.46
C VAL A 445 54.54 -11.80 -39.88
N SER A 446 53.25 -11.43 -39.85
CA SER A 446 52.16 -12.33 -40.21
C SER A 446 52.26 -12.79 -41.68
N GLY A 447 52.62 -11.90 -42.61
CA GLY A 447 52.80 -12.23 -44.02
C GLY A 447 53.94 -13.22 -44.29
N GLN A 448 55.01 -13.19 -43.49
CA GLN A 448 56.11 -14.16 -43.59
C GLN A 448 55.81 -15.49 -42.89
N LEU A 449 55.05 -15.46 -41.79
CA LEU A 449 54.70 -16.66 -41.02
C LEU A 449 53.53 -17.45 -41.64
N HIS A 450 52.58 -16.76 -42.26
CA HIS A 450 51.38 -17.31 -42.88
C HIS A 450 51.27 -16.85 -44.34
N PRO A 451 52.17 -17.31 -45.24
CA PRO A 451 52.10 -16.94 -46.64
C PRO A 451 50.82 -17.51 -47.26
N GLN A 452 49.83 -16.64 -47.51
CA GLN A 452 48.68 -17.00 -48.34
C GLN A 452 49.21 -17.12 -49.77
N GLY A 453 49.00 -18.29 -50.38
CA GLY A 453 49.66 -18.64 -51.64
C GLY A 453 49.52 -17.55 -52.71
N GLY A 454 50.63 -16.87 -53.04
CA GLY A 454 50.75 -16.06 -54.25
C GLY A 454 51.06 -14.57 -54.13
N GLU A 455 51.43 -13.99 -52.97
CA GLU A 455 52.02 -12.64 -52.96
C GLU A 455 53.52 -12.70 -53.29
N GLY A 456 53.85 -12.31 -54.54
CA GLY A 456 55.12 -12.53 -55.23
C GLY A 456 56.34 -11.72 -54.79
N ASP A 457 56.56 -11.52 -53.49
CA ASP A 457 57.73 -10.80 -52.97
C ASP A 457 58.75 -11.70 -52.23
N SER A 458 58.51 -13.01 -52.18
CA SER A 458 59.49 -13.92 -51.59
C SER A 458 60.74 -14.01 -52.47
N LYS A 459 61.88 -13.56 -51.94
CA LYS A 459 63.20 -13.65 -52.59
C LYS A 459 63.75 -15.07 -52.68
N VAL A 460 62.91 -16.07 -52.42
CA VAL A 460 63.28 -17.48 -52.28
C VAL A 460 62.64 -18.30 -53.41
N ASN A 461 63.40 -19.26 -53.94
CA ASN A 461 62.92 -20.16 -55.00
C ASN A 461 61.65 -20.91 -54.54
N PRO A 462 60.55 -20.88 -55.31
CA PRO A 462 59.27 -21.52 -54.92
C PRO A 462 59.40 -23.02 -54.63
N GLN A 463 60.34 -23.73 -55.26
CA GLN A 463 60.58 -25.15 -54.97
C GLN A 463 61.20 -25.38 -53.59
N LEU A 464 62.03 -24.44 -53.12
CA LEU A 464 62.66 -24.51 -51.79
C LEU A 464 61.66 -24.14 -50.71
N ALA A 465 60.81 -23.15 -50.96
CA ALA A 465 59.73 -22.77 -50.05
C ALA A 465 58.74 -23.93 -49.84
N ASP A 466 58.30 -24.60 -50.91
CA ASP A 466 57.42 -25.78 -50.83
C ASP A 466 58.08 -26.96 -50.11
N ALA A 467 59.39 -27.19 -50.33
CA ALA A 467 60.13 -28.24 -49.61
C ALA A 467 60.25 -27.96 -48.10
N ILE A 468 60.47 -26.70 -47.72
CA ILE A 468 60.55 -26.27 -46.31
C ILE A 468 59.17 -26.39 -45.65
N GLN A 469 58.11 -25.98 -46.34
CA GLN A 469 56.74 -26.11 -45.83
C GLN A 469 56.34 -27.58 -45.64
N LYS A 470 56.70 -28.47 -46.58
CA LYS A 470 56.52 -29.93 -46.45
C LYS A 470 57.30 -30.53 -45.28
N SER A 471 58.41 -29.91 -44.88
CA SER A 471 59.20 -30.33 -43.71
C SER A 471 58.59 -29.86 -42.37
N GLY A 472 57.50 -29.09 -42.41
CA GLY A 472 56.85 -28.56 -41.20
C GLY A 472 57.62 -27.43 -40.53
N MET A 473 58.54 -26.77 -41.24
CA MET A 473 59.29 -25.59 -40.76
C MET A 473 58.73 -24.33 -41.44
N VAL A 474 58.74 -23.21 -40.73
CA VAL A 474 58.33 -21.89 -41.24
C VAL A 474 59.58 -21.08 -41.57
N LEU A 475 59.60 -20.45 -42.74
CA LEU A 475 60.72 -19.67 -43.23
C LEU A 475 60.45 -18.17 -43.06
N LEU A 476 61.34 -17.46 -42.38
CA LEU A 476 61.41 -16.00 -42.43
C LEU A 476 62.46 -15.60 -43.47
N ASP A 477 62.01 -14.99 -44.57
CA ASP A 477 62.84 -14.59 -45.71
C ASP A 477 63.33 -13.12 -45.61
N ASP A 478 62.64 -12.27 -44.84
CA ASP A 478 63.04 -10.89 -44.56
C ASP A 478 63.13 -10.61 -43.05
N PHE A 479 64.03 -11.32 -42.38
CA PHE A 479 64.35 -11.10 -40.97
C PHE A 479 64.89 -9.68 -40.72
N ALA A 480 65.68 -9.14 -41.65
CA ALA A 480 66.21 -7.78 -41.55
C ALA A 480 65.09 -6.72 -41.53
N GLY A 481 64.05 -6.92 -42.34
CA GLY A 481 62.86 -6.07 -42.35
C GLY A 481 62.09 -6.09 -41.04
N ILE A 482 61.98 -7.24 -40.38
CA ILE A 482 61.32 -7.35 -39.05
C ILE A 482 62.11 -6.56 -38.00
N VAL A 483 63.45 -6.69 -37.99
CA VAL A 483 64.31 -5.93 -37.07
C VAL A 483 64.16 -4.43 -37.28
N LYS A 484 64.21 -3.96 -38.53
CA LYS A 484 64.05 -2.54 -38.87
C LYS A 484 62.68 -1.99 -38.50
N LYS A 485 61.61 -2.71 -38.79
CA LYS A 485 60.24 -2.30 -38.42
C LYS A 485 60.02 -2.31 -36.90
N THR A 486 60.65 -3.25 -36.19
CA THR A 486 60.64 -3.28 -34.72
C THR A 486 61.37 -2.07 -34.14
N GLN A 487 62.52 -1.68 -34.71
CA GLN A 487 63.23 -0.47 -34.28
C GLN A 487 62.45 0.81 -34.60
N ALA A 488 61.73 0.84 -35.72
CA ALA A 488 60.90 1.99 -36.09
C ALA A 488 59.75 2.22 -35.10
N LEU A 489 59.13 1.15 -34.59
CA LEU A 489 58.05 1.24 -33.61
C LEU A 489 58.55 1.44 -32.17
N CYS A 490 59.50 0.61 -31.73
CA CYS A 490 59.93 0.49 -30.33
C CYS A 490 61.18 1.33 -30.05
N THR A 491 61.02 2.66 -30.12
CA THR A 491 62.15 3.60 -30.06
C THR A 491 62.75 3.75 -28.66
N ALA A 492 61.95 3.60 -27.60
CA ALA A 492 62.44 3.69 -26.23
C ALA A 492 63.12 2.39 -25.78
N GLU A 493 64.08 2.49 -24.85
CA GLU A 493 64.80 1.33 -24.30
C GLU A 493 63.86 0.35 -23.58
N GLU A 494 62.84 0.86 -22.90
CA GLU A 494 61.86 0.07 -22.14
C GLU A 494 60.72 -0.50 -23.01
N GLU A 495 60.61 -0.09 -24.28
CA GLU A 495 59.56 -0.58 -25.19
C GLU A 495 59.99 -1.89 -25.87
N CYS A 496 59.04 -2.83 -25.94
CA CYS A 496 59.18 -4.10 -26.66
C CYS A 496 60.36 -4.99 -26.20
N VAL A 497 60.79 -4.89 -24.93
CA VAL A 497 61.97 -5.61 -24.40
C VAL A 497 61.94 -7.11 -24.70
N ARG A 498 60.79 -7.76 -24.52
CA ARG A 498 60.65 -9.20 -24.78
C ARG A 498 60.82 -9.53 -26.27
N LEU A 499 60.23 -8.74 -27.16
CA LEU A 499 60.37 -8.89 -28.61
C LEU A 499 61.82 -8.62 -29.06
N LYS A 500 62.44 -7.54 -28.58
CA LYS A 500 63.85 -7.22 -28.85
C LYS A 500 64.77 -8.37 -28.46
N ASN A 501 64.59 -8.93 -27.25
CA ASN A 501 65.39 -10.06 -26.77
C ASN A 501 65.18 -11.33 -27.60
N ALA A 502 63.93 -11.63 -28.00
CA ALA A 502 63.64 -12.77 -28.86
C ALA A 502 64.33 -12.63 -30.23
N LEU A 503 64.27 -11.43 -30.83
CA LEU A 503 64.94 -11.14 -32.11
C LEU A 503 66.47 -11.17 -32.00
N VAL A 504 67.07 -10.71 -30.89
CA VAL A 504 68.52 -10.83 -30.63
C VAL A 504 68.94 -12.30 -30.58
N ASN A 505 68.15 -13.15 -29.90
CA ASN A 505 68.42 -14.58 -29.82
C ASN A 505 68.29 -15.27 -31.18
N LEU A 506 67.27 -14.91 -31.97
CA LEU A 506 67.07 -15.43 -33.33
C LEU A 506 68.17 -14.96 -34.30
N GLY A 507 68.65 -13.73 -34.15
CA GLY A 507 69.71 -13.14 -34.97
C GLY A 507 71.13 -13.55 -34.56
N ASN A 508 71.29 -14.33 -33.48
CA ASN A 508 72.57 -14.75 -32.91
C ASN A 508 73.55 -13.56 -32.71
N THR A 509 73.06 -12.51 -32.05
CA THR A 509 73.82 -11.30 -31.70
C THR A 509 73.90 -11.11 -30.19
N LYS A 510 74.84 -10.26 -29.70
CA LYS A 510 75.01 -10.00 -28.27
C LYS A 510 73.95 -9.07 -27.70
N ASP A 511 73.53 -8.08 -28.48
CA ASP A 511 72.70 -6.95 -28.06
C ASP A 511 71.90 -6.39 -29.25
N TRP A 512 70.86 -5.61 -28.93
CA TRP A 512 69.93 -5.05 -29.93
C TRP A 512 70.63 -4.08 -30.89
N ASP A 513 71.54 -3.24 -30.40
CA ASP A 513 72.27 -2.27 -31.23
C ASP A 513 73.18 -2.96 -32.26
N SER A 514 73.84 -4.05 -31.86
CA SER A 514 74.60 -4.89 -32.79
C SER A 514 73.72 -5.53 -33.87
N LEU A 515 72.48 -5.93 -33.52
CA LEU A 515 71.54 -6.51 -34.48
C LEU A 515 71.06 -5.47 -35.51
N ILE A 516 70.73 -4.26 -35.06
CA ILE A 516 70.34 -3.15 -35.95
C ILE A 516 71.49 -2.81 -36.90
N LYS A 517 72.71 -2.65 -36.40
CA LYS A 517 73.89 -2.35 -37.24
C LYS A 517 74.09 -3.41 -38.33
N ARG A 518 73.83 -4.69 -38.04
CA ARG A 518 73.88 -5.76 -39.06
C ARG A 518 72.74 -5.70 -40.05
N ALA A 519 71.54 -5.31 -39.61
CA ALA A 519 70.37 -5.11 -40.48
C ALA A 519 70.57 -3.92 -41.44
N ASP A 520 71.15 -2.83 -40.95
CA ASP A 520 71.40 -1.61 -41.73
C ASP A 520 72.58 -1.78 -42.69
N SER A 521 73.64 -2.48 -42.27
CA SER A 521 74.78 -2.77 -43.14
C SER A 521 74.50 -3.84 -44.21
N GLY A 522 73.25 -4.33 -44.32
CA GLY A 522 72.86 -5.39 -45.26
C GLY A 522 73.46 -6.76 -44.95
N LYS A 523 74.10 -6.97 -43.79
CA LYS A 523 74.72 -8.27 -43.45
C LYS A 523 73.69 -9.36 -43.15
N LEU A 524 72.44 -8.98 -42.92
CA LEU A 524 71.31 -9.88 -42.70
C LEU A 524 70.49 -10.15 -43.98
N THR A 525 70.82 -9.53 -45.12
CA THR A 525 70.09 -9.80 -46.37
C THR A 525 70.48 -11.17 -46.92
N GLY A 526 69.52 -12.09 -47.02
CA GLY A 526 69.74 -13.49 -47.42
C GLY A 526 69.92 -14.47 -46.25
N VAL A 527 69.82 -14.00 -45.01
CA VAL A 527 69.76 -14.88 -43.83
C VAL A 527 68.33 -15.37 -43.65
N ASN A 528 68.10 -16.60 -44.09
CA ASN A 528 66.84 -17.31 -43.94
C ASN A 528 66.74 -17.92 -42.54
N VAL A 529 65.82 -17.44 -41.71
CA VAL A 529 65.61 -17.99 -40.36
C VAL A 529 64.53 -19.05 -40.44
N LEU A 530 64.90 -20.29 -40.12
CA LEU A 530 63.99 -21.42 -40.07
C LEU A 530 63.46 -21.59 -38.64
N LEU A 531 62.15 -21.45 -38.49
CA LEU A 531 61.45 -21.60 -37.22
C LEU A 531 60.64 -22.89 -37.21
N ARG A 532 60.59 -23.54 -36.04
CA ARG A 532 59.57 -24.57 -35.79
C ARG A 532 58.21 -23.89 -35.67
N PRO A 533 57.09 -24.57 -36.00
CA PRO A 533 55.75 -23.98 -35.96
C PRO A 533 55.41 -23.32 -34.62
N VAL A 534 55.77 -23.98 -33.51
CA VAL A 534 55.55 -23.44 -32.15
C VAL A 534 56.36 -22.15 -31.91
N SER A 535 57.58 -22.07 -32.45
CA SER A 535 58.42 -20.87 -32.32
C SER A 535 57.94 -19.74 -33.23
N ALA A 536 57.40 -20.06 -34.41
CA ALA A 536 56.73 -19.13 -35.29
C ALA A 536 55.47 -18.53 -34.64
N GLU A 537 54.59 -19.38 -34.09
CA GLU A 537 53.41 -18.95 -33.35
C GLU A 537 53.77 -18.16 -32.08
N SER A 538 54.82 -18.55 -31.37
CA SER A 538 55.33 -17.78 -30.23
C SER A 538 55.86 -16.41 -30.64
N LEU A 539 56.49 -16.28 -31.82
CA LEU A 539 56.94 -14.99 -32.35
C LEU A 539 55.76 -14.11 -32.74
N ASP A 540 54.73 -14.68 -33.39
CA ASP A 540 53.51 -13.98 -33.77
C ASP A 540 52.77 -13.44 -32.53
N ASN A 541 52.55 -14.30 -31.52
CA ASN A 541 51.95 -13.91 -30.26
C ASN A 541 52.78 -12.85 -29.50
N LEU A 542 54.11 -12.93 -29.58
CA LEU A 542 55.00 -11.96 -28.95
C LEU A 542 54.92 -10.59 -29.64
N VAL A 543 54.83 -10.56 -30.97
CA VAL A 543 54.61 -9.34 -31.75
C VAL A 543 53.24 -8.76 -31.42
N ALA A 544 52.18 -9.58 -31.48
CA ALA A 544 50.82 -9.19 -31.12
C ALA A 544 50.73 -8.58 -29.72
N THR A 545 51.35 -9.22 -28.72
CA THR A 545 51.37 -8.72 -27.33
C THR A 545 52.20 -7.46 -27.18
N SER A 546 53.29 -7.32 -27.94
CA SER A 546 54.18 -6.15 -27.87
C SER A 546 53.60 -4.93 -28.59
N THR A 547 52.79 -5.12 -29.64
CA THR A 547 52.14 -4.05 -30.39
C THR A 547 50.80 -3.61 -29.79
N ALA A 548 50.09 -4.50 -29.09
CA ALA A 548 48.81 -4.22 -28.44
C ALA A 548 48.73 -2.89 -27.64
N PRO A 549 49.70 -2.54 -26.75
CA PRO A 549 49.61 -1.29 -25.99
C PRO A 549 49.69 -0.04 -26.87
N PHE A 550 50.37 -0.11 -28.03
CA PHE A 550 50.40 1.01 -28.98
C PHE A 550 49.02 1.23 -29.59
N PHE A 551 48.37 0.14 -30.05
CA PHE A 551 47.01 0.20 -30.60
C PHE A 551 46.02 0.82 -29.60
N ILE A 552 45.97 0.30 -28.38
CA ILE A 552 45.03 0.78 -27.35
C ILE A 552 45.29 2.25 -26.98
N ARG A 553 46.58 2.64 -26.85
CA ARG A 553 46.95 4.02 -26.48
C ARG A 553 46.59 5.01 -27.58
N GLU A 554 46.90 4.68 -28.83
CA GLU A 554 46.62 5.58 -29.97
C GLU A 554 45.13 5.62 -30.31
N THR A 555 44.37 4.51 -30.24
CA THR A 555 42.91 4.54 -30.41
C THR A 555 42.25 5.42 -29.37
N THR A 556 42.64 5.29 -28.10
CA THR A 556 42.10 6.11 -27.00
C THR A 556 42.44 7.59 -27.18
N ARG A 557 43.68 7.91 -27.56
CA ARG A 557 44.13 9.27 -27.85
C ARG A 557 43.36 9.89 -29.02
N ALA A 558 43.13 9.10 -30.07
CA ALA A 558 42.37 9.53 -31.23
C ALA A 558 40.89 9.79 -30.88
N ALA A 559 40.26 8.92 -30.09
CA ALA A 559 38.91 9.13 -29.59
C ALA A 559 38.80 10.42 -28.76
N GLN A 560 39.77 10.70 -27.88
CA GLN A 560 39.82 11.95 -27.12
C GLN A 560 39.97 13.19 -28.01
N SER A 561 40.75 13.10 -29.09
CA SER A 561 40.92 14.21 -30.03
C SER A 561 39.65 14.55 -30.81
N LEU A 562 38.74 13.58 -30.97
CA LEU A 562 37.45 13.80 -31.62
C LEU A 562 36.39 14.39 -30.67
N ASN A 563 36.63 14.43 -29.36
CA ASN A 563 35.73 15.00 -28.35
C ASN A 563 35.82 16.55 -28.25
N SER A 564 36.43 17.21 -29.21
CA SER A 564 36.49 18.69 -29.27
C SER A 564 35.77 19.20 -30.52
N PRO A 565 34.42 19.15 -30.56
CA PRO A 565 33.66 19.65 -31.69
C PRO A 565 33.78 21.17 -31.82
N ALA A 566 33.55 21.68 -33.03
CA ALA A 566 33.56 23.11 -33.31
C ALA A 566 32.47 23.87 -32.51
N PRO A 567 32.74 25.10 -32.04
CA PRO A 567 31.78 25.89 -31.27
C PRO A 567 30.55 26.29 -32.11
N GLY A 568 29.40 26.41 -31.44
CA GLY A 568 28.12 26.78 -32.04
C GLY A 568 27.33 25.61 -32.65
N GLY A 569 26.06 25.89 -32.99
CA GLY A 569 25.10 24.88 -33.46
C GLY A 569 24.26 24.31 -32.32
N TYR A 570 23.75 23.10 -32.51
CA TYR A 570 22.84 22.43 -31.60
C TYR A 570 23.38 21.06 -31.20
N VAL A 571 23.19 20.68 -29.95
CA VAL A 571 23.36 19.31 -29.49
C VAL A 571 21.98 18.76 -29.17
N ILE A 572 21.52 17.81 -29.97
CA ILE A 572 20.23 17.15 -29.79
C ILE A 572 20.43 15.93 -28.91
N ILE A 573 19.77 15.89 -27.75
CA ILE A 573 19.96 14.86 -26.72
C ILE A 573 18.66 14.09 -26.56
N ASN A 574 18.68 12.77 -26.68
CA ASN A 574 17.55 11.92 -26.32
C ASN A 574 17.58 11.60 -24.82
N ASP A 575 16.61 12.10 -24.06
CA ASP A 575 16.50 11.87 -22.62
C ASP A 575 16.25 10.38 -22.26
N GLU A 576 15.72 9.60 -23.20
CA GLU A 576 15.49 8.16 -23.03
C GLU A 576 16.76 7.31 -23.28
N GLY A 577 17.84 7.92 -23.78
CA GLY A 577 19.09 7.22 -24.11
C GLY A 577 19.00 6.30 -25.33
N GLY A 578 17.96 6.43 -26.15
CA GLY A 578 17.84 5.71 -27.43
C GLY A 578 18.64 6.39 -28.55
N ASP A 579 19.19 5.60 -29.46
CA ASP A 579 19.92 6.11 -30.62
C ASP A 579 19.02 6.95 -31.55
N LEU A 580 19.56 8.06 -32.05
CA LEU A 580 18.89 9.00 -32.96
C LEU A 580 19.24 8.72 -34.45
N VAL A 581 19.95 7.62 -34.70
CA VAL A 581 20.59 7.29 -35.98
C VAL A 581 20.18 5.90 -36.43
N ASP A 582 19.91 5.74 -37.73
CA ASP A 582 19.53 4.47 -38.36
C ASP A 582 20.75 3.76 -39.01
N GLN A 583 21.80 3.48 -38.22
CA GLN A 583 23.01 2.78 -38.69
C GLN A 583 23.01 1.31 -38.23
N PRO A 584 23.63 0.39 -39.00
CA PRO A 584 23.74 -0.99 -38.58
C PRO A 584 24.63 -1.11 -37.34
N LEU A 585 24.12 -1.82 -36.33
CA LEU A 585 24.84 -2.08 -35.09
C LEU A 585 26.12 -2.89 -35.36
N PRO A 586 27.26 -2.56 -34.73
CA PRO A 586 28.48 -3.36 -34.87
C PRO A 586 28.27 -4.73 -34.21
N PRO A 587 28.97 -5.77 -34.68
CA PRO A 587 28.81 -7.14 -34.16
C PRO A 587 29.26 -7.28 -32.70
N MET A 588 30.18 -6.43 -32.25
CA MET A 588 30.70 -6.35 -30.89
C MET A 588 31.23 -4.93 -30.60
N SER A 589 31.47 -4.61 -29.34
CA SER A 589 32.02 -3.30 -28.94
C SER A 589 33.45 -3.14 -29.43
N LEU A 590 33.87 -1.90 -29.71
CA LEU A 590 35.23 -1.58 -30.18
C LEU A 590 36.33 -2.18 -29.29
N TYR A 591 36.16 -2.14 -27.97
CA TYR A 591 37.17 -2.61 -27.03
C TYR A 591 37.20 -4.13 -26.87
N ASP A 592 36.20 -4.84 -27.38
CA ASP A 592 36.18 -6.30 -27.38
C ASP A 592 36.98 -6.88 -28.57
N PHE A 593 37.26 -6.08 -29.60
CA PHE A 593 38.06 -6.53 -30.75
C PHE A 593 39.52 -6.79 -30.35
N PRO A 594 40.23 -7.71 -31.05
CA PRO A 594 41.67 -7.84 -30.93
C PRO A 594 42.38 -6.51 -31.20
N ALA A 595 43.42 -6.19 -30.43
CA ALA A 595 44.07 -4.87 -30.47
C ALA A 595 44.51 -4.43 -31.88
N GLN A 596 44.90 -5.38 -32.75
CA GLN A 596 45.32 -5.11 -34.13
C GLN A 596 44.17 -4.61 -35.02
N GLU A 597 42.95 -5.09 -34.78
CA GLU A 597 41.75 -4.74 -35.55
C GLU A 597 41.01 -3.52 -34.96
N GLN A 598 41.27 -3.19 -33.69
CA GLN A 598 40.65 -2.06 -33.01
C GLN A 598 40.84 -0.73 -33.76
N TRP A 599 42.03 -0.47 -34.32
CA TRP A 599 42.29 0.78 -35.04
C TRP A 599 41.49 0.88 -36.34
N THR A 600 41.43 -0.21 -37.11
CA THR A 600 40.67 -0.24 -38.37
C THR A 600 39.17 -0.14 -38.12
N GLU A 601 38.66 -0.82 -37.09
CA GLU A 601 37.25 -0.72 -36.70
C GLU A 601 36.91 0.67 -36.16
N PHE A 602 37.82 1.28 -35.40
CA PHE A 602 37.64 2.67 -34.94
C PHE A 602 37.58 3.65 -36.12
N GLN A 603 38.45 3.52 -37.12
CA GLN A 603 38.41 4.34 -38.34
C GLN A 603 37.11 4.12 -39.11
N ARG A 604 36.65 2.88 -39.25
CA ARG A 604 35.36 2.54 -39.88
C ARG A 604 34.17 3.17 -39.15
N LEU A 605 34.17 3.10 -37.81
CA LEU A 605 33.14 3.74 -36.98
C LEU A 605 33.21 5.26 -37.07
N ALA A 606 34.41 5.86 -37.07
CA ALA A 606 34.58 7.30 -37.23
C ALA A 606 34.07 7.77 -38.60
N GLU A 607 34.42 7.06 -39.68
CA GLU A 607 33.93 7.38 -41.03
C GLU A 607 32.41 7.34 -41.12
N MET A 608 31.80 6.35 -40.47
CA MET A 608 30.35 6.23 -40.41
C MET A 608 29.71 7.33 -39.55
N LEU A 609 30.22 7.56 -38.32
CA LEU A 609 29.56 8.29 -37.24
C LEU A 609 29.88 9.78 -37.15
N LEU A 610 30.93 10.26 -37.82
CA LEU A 610 31.27 11.69 -37.89
C LEU A 610 30.32 12.47 -38.82
N GLN A 611 29.66 11.78 -39.77
CA GLN A 611 28.72 12.37 -40.74
C GLN A 611 27.51 11.47 -40.97
N THR A 612 26.74 11.20 -39.91
CA THR A 612 25.52 10.37 -40.03
C THR A 612 24.29 11.19 -40.34
N PRO A 613 23.42 10.74 -41.25
CA PRO A 613 22.04 11.22 -41.27
C PRO A 613 21.35 10.81 -39.97
N PHE A 614 20.59 11.73 -39.40
CA PHE A 614 19.84 11.50 -38.17
C PHE A 614 18.40 11.99 -38.28
N HIS A 615 17.54 11.39 -37.46
CA HIS A 615 16.15 11.77 -37.34
C HIS A 615 15.79 11.88 -35.86
N ALA A 616 15.50 13.09 -35.40
CA ALA A 616 15.09 13.33 -34.02
C ALA A 616 13.66 13.89 -34.00
N GLU A 617 12.78 13.24 -33.25
CA GLU A 617 11.39 13.68 -33.07
C GLU A 617 11.00 13.54 -31.61
N GLY A 618 10.55 14.65 -31.01
CA GLY A 618 10.21 14.66 -29.59
C GLY A 618 9.72 16.01 -29.10
N ILE A 619 9.34 16.06 -27.83
CA ILE A 619 9.01 17.29 -27.13
C ILE A 619 10.27 17.80 -26.44
N ILE A 620 10.53 19.10 -26.55
CA ILE A 620 11.66 19.73 -25.86
C ILE A 620 11.39 19.75 -24.36
N THR A 621 12.22 19.05 -23.57
CA THR A 621 12.11 18.99 -22.10
C THR A 621 13.04 19.97 -21.39
N GLY A 622 14.08 20.41 -22.08
CA GLY A 622 15.15 21.24 -21.54
C GLY A 622 15.96 21.88 -22.66
N ILE A 623 16.35 23.13 -22.43
CA ILE A 623 17.25 23.88 -23.31
C ILE A 623 18.27 24.56 -22.41
N TYR A 624 19.55 24.35 -22.69
CA TYR A 624 20.62 25.12 -22.06
C TYR A 624 21.71 25.45 -23.07
N THR A 625 22.43 26.54 -22.84
CA THR A 625 23.51 26.98 -23.73
C THR A 625 24.84 26.82 -23.00
N ASP A 626 25.76 26.08 -23.59
CA ASP A 626 27.10 25.91 -23.04
C ASP A 626 27.98 27.16 -23.29
N ALA A 627 29.11 27.24 -22.59
CA ALA A 627 30.10 28.32 -22.72
C ALA A 627 30.61 28.49 -24.17
N ASN A 628 30.60 27.41 -24.97
CA ASN A 628 30.98 27.42 -26.38
C ASN A 628 29.88 27.97 -27.32
N GLY A 629 28.73 28.40 -26.79
CA GLY A 629 27.61 28.91 -27.58
C GLY A 629 26.79 27.83 -28.29
N THR A 630 27.03 26.55 -27.99
CA THR A 630 26.22 25.41 -28.44
C THR A 630 24.93 25.34 -27.63
N GLN A 631 23.78 25.22 -28.31
CA GLN A 631 22.50 25.03 -27.63
C GLN A 631 22.21 23.53 -27.47
N HIS A 632 22.14 23.07 -26.24
CA HIS A 632 21.75 21.70 -25.92
C HIS A 632 20.23 21.65 -25.80
N VAL A 633 19.61 20.82 -26.66
CA VAL A 633 18.17 20.62 -26.72
C VAL A 633 17.88 19.18 -26.33
N THR A 634 17.29 18.99 -25.15
CA THR A 634 16.88 17.66 -24.69
C THR A 634 15.48 17.36 -25.22
N LEU A 635 15.36 16.24 -25.92
CA LEU A 635 14.13 15.75 -26.49
C LEU A 635 13.68 14.52 -25.73
N HIS A 636 12.39 14.47 -25.44
CA HIS A 636 11.71 13.26 -25.00
C HIS A 636 10.84 12.76 -26.14
N ARG A 637 11.03 11.51 -26.54
CA ARG A 637 10.37 10.93 -27.71
C ARG A 637 8.85 10.98 -27.53
N ILE A 638 8.15 11.42 -28.56
CA ILE A 638 6.68 11.28 -28.60
C ILE A 638 6.40 9.82 -28.93
N SER A 639 6.34 8.98 -27.90
CA SER A 639 5.72 7.66 -27.98
C SER A 639 4.24 7.86 -28.34
N ASP A 640 3.73 7.07 -29.29
CA ASP A 640 2.34 6.86 -29.73
C ASP A 640 1.23 7.63 -29.00
N ALA A 641 0.18 8.07 -29.73
CA ALA A 641 -0.98 8.83 -29.22
C ALA A 641 -1.61 8.35 -27.89
N HIS A 642 -1.37 7.10 -27.48
CA HIS A 642 -1.70 6.54 -26.19
C HIS A 642 -0.95 7.17 -24.98
N SER A 643 0.32 7.57 -25.14
CA SER A 643 1.12 8.19 -24.08
C SER A 643 0.58 9.59 -23.70
N LEU A 644 0.17 10.37 -24.71
CA LEU A 644 -0.43 11.71 -24.53
C LEU A 644 -1.73 11.64 -23.74
N TRP A 645 -2.62 10.70 -24.06
CA TRP A 645 -3.85 10.46 -23.28
C TRP A 645 -3.56 10.08 -21.83
N SER A 646 -2.50 9.32 -21.60
CA SER A 646 -2.07 8.93 -20.25
C SER A 646 -1.60 10.14 -19.46
N TYR A 647 -0.79 11.03 -20.04
CA TYR A 647 -0.35 12.27 -19.39
C TYR A 647 -1.51 13.23 -19.07
N ILE A 648 -2.47 13.38 -19.99
CA ILE A 648 -3.69 14.18 -19.76
C ILE A 648 -4.51 13.59 -18.60
N SER A 649 -4.67 12.26 -18.58
CA SER A 649 -5.42 11.57 -17.52
C SER A 649 -4.74 11.72 -16.15
N ILE A 650 -3.41 11.61 -16.08
CA ILE A 650 -2.62 11.87 -14.86
C ILE A 650 -2.88 13.29 -14.34
N SER A 651 -2.81 14.30 -15.23
CA SER A 651 -2.99 15.70 -14.86
C SER A 651 -4.42 15.99 -14.38
N LEU A 652 -5.43 15.49 -15.09
CA LEU A 652 -6.84 15.63 -14.69
C LEU A 652 -7.11 14.99 -13.33
N MET A 653 -6.57 13.79 -13.11
CA MET A 653 -6.71 13.08 -11.85
C MET A 653 -6.01 13.81 -10.70
N LEU A 654 -4.82 14.38 -10.92
CA LEU A 654 -4.11 15.18 -9.93
C LEU A 654 -4.96 16.38 -9.47
N ILE A 655 -5.52 17.14 -10.42
CA ILE A 655 -6.39 18.29 -10.14
C ILE A 655 -7.65 17.84 -9.38
N ALA A 656 -8.29 16.76 -9.82
CA ALA A 656 -9.49 16.23 -9.18
C ALA A 656 -9.23 15.80 -7.73
N MET A 657 -8.11 15.11 -7.45
CA MET A 657 -7.76 14.68 -6.10
C MET A 657 -7.39 15.86 -5.18
N LEU A 658 -6.67 16.87 -5.70
CA LEU A 658 -6.38 18.10 -4.96
C LEU A 658 -7.66 18.84 -4.57
N ALA A 659 -8.58 19.01 -5.53
CA ALA A 659 -9.87 19.65 -5.27
C ALA A 659 -10.70 18.85 -4.25
N CYS A 660 -10.76 17.51 -4.39
CA CYS A 660 -11.47 16.65 -3.46
C CYS A 660 -10.90 16.72 -2.04
N ALA A 661 -9.57 16.69 -1.88
CA ALA A 661 -8.91 16.80 -0.60
C ALA A 661 -9.16 18.17 0.06
N ALA A 662 -9.03 19.26 -0.69
CA ALA A 662 -9.24 20.61 -0.17
C ALA A 662 -10.71 20.85 0.24
N ILE A 663 -11.66 20.58 -0.66
CA ILE A 663 -13.10 20.84 -0.42
C ILE A 663 -13.60 19.97 0.73
N ASN A 664 -13.32 18.66 0.70
CA ASN A 664 -13.81 17.76 1.75
C ASN A 664 -13.07 17.99 3.09
N GLY A 665 -11.79 18.35 3.06
CA GLY A 665 -11.04 18.73 4.25
C GLY A 665 -11.63 19.96 4.95
N VAL A 666 -11.89 21.04 4.20
CA VAL A 666 -12.53 22.26 4.75
C VAL A 666 -13.93 21.95 5.30
N LEU A 667 -14.75 21.20 4.54
CA LEU A 667 -16.07 20.81 5.00
C LEU A 667 -16.02 19.91 6.25
N ALA A 668 -15.04 19.01 6.36
CA ALA A 668 -14.86 18.17 7.55
C ALA A 668 -14.58 19.02 8.80
N VAL A 669 -13.70 20.02 8.69
CA VAL A 669 -13.38 20.93 9.80
C VAL A 669 -14.59 21.77 10.21
N ILE A 670 -15.31 22.36 9.25
CA ILE A 670 -16.52 23.16 9.53
C ILE A 670 -17.56 22.29 10.24
N ARG A 671 -17.81 21.08 9.73
CA ARG A 671 -18.79 20.15 10.31
C ARG A 671 -18.38 19.62 11.67
N TYR A 672 -17.09 19.35 11.88
CA TYR A 672 -16.57 18.95 13.18
C TYR A 672 -16.80 20.02 14.24
N ARG A 673 -16.51 21.29 13.94
CA ARG A 673 -16.75 22.41 14.86
C ARG A 673 -18.23 22.55 15.22
N ARG A 674 -19.13 22.46 14.23
CA ARG A 674 -20.59 22.51 14.46
C ARG A 674 -21.08 21.30 15.26
N ALA A 675 -20.53 20.10 15.00
CA ALA A 675 -20.88 18.90 15.75
C ALA A 675 -20.47 18.99 17.23
N SER A 676 -19.31 19.61 17.53
CA SER A 676 -18.84 19.76 18.91
C SER A 676 -19.63 20.82 19.69
N THR A 677 -20.16 21.86 19.04
CA THR A 677 -20.98 22.88 19.72
C THR A 677 -22.47 22.53 19.80
N ARG A 678 -22.94 21.58 18.97
CA ARG A 678 -24.35 21.17 18.86
C ARG A 678 -25.02 20.91 20.22
N LEU A 679 -24.41 20.08 21.07
CA LEU A 679 -25.05 19.69 22.34
C LEU A 679 -25.23 20.89 23.29
N ALA A 680 -24.24 21.77 23.35
CA ALA A 680 -24.31 22.99 24.16
C ALA A 680 -25.36 23.98 23.63
N GLU A 681 -25.54 24.05 22.31
CA GLU A 681 -26.59 24.86 21.68
C GLU A 681 -27.99 24.30 21.95
N ILE A 682 -28.15 22.97 21.93
CA ILE A 682 -29.42 22.29 22.29
C ILE A 682 -29.78 22.55 23.75
N HIS A 683 -28.81 22.44 24.66
CA HIS A 683 -29.03 22.75 26.08
C HIS A 683 -29.48 24.20 26.27
N ARG A 684 -28.79 25.18 25.64
CA ARG A 684 -29.23 26.58 25.66
C ARG A 684 -30.63 26.78 25.10
N TYR A 685 -30.98 26.07 24.03
CA TYR A 685 -32.31 26.16 23.43
C TYR A 685 -33.38 25.71 24.42
N TYR A 686 -33.22 24.53 25.04
CA TYR A 686 -34.19 24.05 26.03
C TYR A 686 -34.22 24.90 27.31
N ASP A 687 -33.08 25.36 27.79
CA ASP A 687 -33.02 26.32 28.91
C ASP A 687 -33.83 27.58 28.60
N SER A 688 -33.72 28.11 27.39
CA SER A 688 -34.47 29.32 26.98
C SER A 688 -35.98 29.08 26.83
N CYS A 689 -36.38 27.87 26.40
CA CYS A 689 -37.79 27.51 26.25
C CYS A 689 -38.47 27.25 27.60
N LEU A 690 -37.76 26.62 28.55
CA LEU A 690 -38.31 26.22 29.84
C LEU A 690 -38.17 27.33 30.89
N ASN A 691 -37.14 28.17 30.79
CA ASN A 691 -36.88 29.33 31.64
C ASN A 691 -36.72 30.59 30.77
N PRO A 692 -37.83 31.18 30.27
CA PRO A 692 -37.75 32.39 29.45
C PRO A 692 -37.16 33.55 30.27
N THR A 693 -35.90 33.90 30.01
CA THR A 693 -35.29 35.11 30.57
C THR A 693 -35.96 36.34 29.96
N LEU A 694 -36.41 37.28 30.78
CA LEU A 694 -37.08 38.54 30.38
C LEU A 694 -36.20 39.51 29.55
N THR A 695 -34.99 39.13 29.15
CA THR A 695 -34.07 39.94 28.35
C THR A 695 -33.45 39.12 27.21
N PRO A 696 -33.54 39.57 25.94
CA PRO A 696 -32.98 38.83 24.80
C PRO A 696 -31.45 38.88 24.79
N PRO A 697 -30.74 37.76 24.52
CA PRO A 697 -29.30 37.79 24.32
C PRO A 697 -28.94 38.45 22.98
N SER A 698 -27.95 39.35 23.02
CA SER A 698 -27.39 40.03 21.84
C SER A 698 -26.71 39.03 20.88
N PRO A 699 -26.95 39.13 19.56
CA PRO A 699 -26.35 38.22 18.59
C PRO A 699 -24.84 38.45 18.50
N LEU A 700 -24.04 37.42 18.82
CA LEU A 700 -22.61 37.39 18.52
C LEU A 700 -22.43 37.00 17.05
N ARG A 701 -21.71 37.86 16.33
CA ARG A 701 -21.46 37.84 14.89
C ARG A 701 -20.40 36.83 14.49
#